data_AF-A0A950ZI18-F1
#
_entry.id   AF-A0A950ZI18-F1
#
_cell.length_a   1.000
_cell.length_b   1.000
_cell.length_c   1.000
_cell.angle_alpha   90.00
_cell.angle_beta   90.00
_cell.angle_gamma   90.00
#
_symmetry.space_group_name_H-M   'P 1'
#
loop_
_entity.id
_entity.type
_entity.pdbx_description
1 polymer ?
#
loop_
_entity_poly.entity_id
_entity_poly.type
_entity_poly.pdbx_seq_one_letter_code
_entity_poly.pdbx_strand_id
1 'polypeptide(L)'
;MPAAVLYLIVALALLFAWDRFVQRISRAAALALLLLPLCFTGRALLTARVYAPIDLPYMSEPLKEYAADYGIQPVHNGTLSDLYSQIIPWQSAVRQSFARGEWPLWNPYLLCGSILAANMQAAPYDLVQLAGMLLPHAQALTFFAAMTFFLAAFFTFAFARAIGLGEVPALIAAAGYAFSAMLAFFIGWPLAHAWAFLPFVLLGVRLVVRETNLRAAILLTLAFTLLVFAGHPESVLHIVACGAVYGLFELAAVRRWQPVALAAASGAVALGLTAVSLLPFFAAAPQTNEYDMRRNLYATGHFETTWEQIGKRAASSAFAFYGGQPERHSFTPLWDPTNVRAGSIVLAFALVALVVASRRRETAFFFGLAVVCAFAALNAWPVADLLHALPLFDITVNERLAIAAAFALSMLAAIAADAWPSTKPPAFAAAFVVLFLGGVLAYAANVVRMPLIRAGVPRELIVFLRNVELIPLAAAALLLFFRVPKRIAVPLVLGLVLLQRTIADGLMYPALPANAFYPRVPILRHIPQDRSQPFRIAGLYFSLVPDTAALYGLEDARGYEAMTFHRLTETFPLWSFAQPISFNTIEDLSKPFLSFLNVRYVLGGRDTAPPDGWRIAFEDRDSRLFENTRVLPRAFIPRRVRYERSATDVLRGMFENRDFADVAWITARNYPPHEIANGPGTLTLQRDGTSFRIHATMERDGWVVVSESAWPGWRAYVDGHRVEMQYANHAFLGIFVPAGQHDVRLLFRPEAFTRGRNLSIATLLAAIAFLALRNRLAQPRAVRVGE
;
A
#
# COMPACT_ATOMS: atom_id res chain seq x y z
N MET A 1 -13.50 -18.70 -11.90
CA MET A 1 -13.13 -17.74 -12.96
C MET A 1 -11.64 -17.48 -12.89
N PRO A 2 -10.87 -17.59 -14.00
CA PRO A 2 -9.44 -17.24 -14.04
C PRO A 2 -9.20 -15.73 -13.94
N ALA A 3 -8.05 -15.29 -13.41
CA ALA A 3 -7.68 -13.88 -13.32
C ALA A 3 -7.68 -13.16 -14.68
N ALA A 4 -7.19 -13.83 -15.73
CA ALA A 4 -7.18 -13.29 -17.09
C ALA A 4 -8.57 -12.91 -17.60
N VAL A 5 -9.59 -13.71 -17.29
CA VAL A 5 -10.97 -13.46 -17.73
C VAL A 5 -11.52 -12.20 -17.06
N LEU A 6 -11.35 -12.07 -15.74
CA LEU A 6 -11.79 -10.87 -15.03
C LEU A 6 -11.04 -9.62 -15.50
N TYR A 7 -9.73 -9.72 -15.70
CA TYR A 7 -8.91 -8.65 -16.28
C TYR A 7 -9.48 -8.18 -17.62
N LEU A 8 -9.74 -9.09 -18.55
CA LEU A 8 -10.28 -8.75 -19.86
C LEU A 8 -11.66 -8.08 -19.76
N ILE A 9 -12.56 -8.60 -18.92
CA ILE A 9 -13.90 -8.03 -18.71
C ILE A 9 -13.80 -6.58 -18.23
N VAL A 10 -13.02 -6.35 -17.16
CA VAL A 10 -12.90 -5.02 -16.54
C VAL A 10 -12.18 -4.04 -17.46
N ALA A 11 -11.07 -4.45 -18.08
CA ALA A 11 -10.29 -3.61 -18.99
C ALA A 11 -11.10 -3.23 -20.25
N LEU A 12 -11.80 -4.19 -20.86
CA LEU A 12 -12.65 -3.93 -22.04
C LEU A 12 -13.84 -3.04 -21.69
N ALA A 13 -14.48 -3.25 -20.53
CA ALA A 13 -15.56 -2.38 -20.07
C ALA A 13 -15.08 -0.93 -19.87
N LEU A 14 -13.89 -0.74 -19.28
CA LEU A 14 -13.29 0.58 -19.11
C LEU A 14 -12.97 1.23 -20.45
N LEU A 15 -12.30 0.52 -21.37
CA LEU A 15 -11.97 1.01 -22.70
C LEU A 15 -13.23 1.39 -23.49
N PHE A 16 -14.27 0.56 -23.43
CA PHE A 16 -15.55 0.81 -24.09
C PHE A 16 -16.24 2.05 -23.53
N ALA A 17 -16.37 2.16 -22.19
CA ALA A 17 -16.98 3.32 -21.56
C ALA A 17 -16.18 4.60 -21.88
N TRP A 18 -14.86 4.52 -21.89
CA TRP A 18 -14.01 5.66 -22.22
C TRP A 18 -14.13 6.11 -23.67
N ASP A 19 -14.07 5.18 -24.63
CA ASP A 19 -14.27 5.48 -26.06
C ASP A 19 -15.64 6.13 -26.31
N ARG A 20 -16.66 5.64 -25.61
CA ARG A 20 -18.05 6.08 -25.78
C ARG A 20 -18.34 7.45 -25.20
N PHE A 21 -17.77 7.77 -24.04
CA PHE A 21 -18.18 8.93 -23.24
C PHE A 21 -17.08 9.97 -23.02
N VAL A 22 -15.81 9.60 -23.16
CA VAL A 22 -14.67 10.46 -22.85
C VAL A 22 -13.88 10.82 -24.10
N GLN A 23 -13.09 9.89 -24.63
CA GLN A 23 -12.20 10.15 -25.73
C GLN A 23 -12.09 8.93 -26.63
N ARG A 24 -12.19 9.14 -27.94
CA ARG A 24 -12.05 8.06 -28.92
C ARG A 24 -10.67 7.40 -28.87
N ILE A 25 -10.67 6.07 -28.93
CA ILE A 25 -9.47 5.22 -28.94
C ILE A 25 -9.57 4.30 -30.16
N SER A 26 -8.55 4.26 -31.02
CA SER A 26 -8.54 3.29 -32.11
C SER A 26 -8.51 1.86 -31.58
N ARG A 27 -9.02 0.91 -32.38
CA ARG A 27 -8.97 -0.52 -32.04
C ARG A 27 -7.54 -1.02 -31.81
N ALA A 28 -6.58 -0.50 -32.56
CA ALA A 28 -5.17 -0.86 -32.43
C ALA A 28 -4.58 -0.35 -31.11
N ALA A 29 -4.86 0.91 -30.73
CA ALA A 29 -4.43 1.46 -29.44
C ALA A 29 -5.11 0.74 -28.27
N ALA A 30 -6.41 0.45 -28.36
CA ALA A 30 -7.14 -0.30 -27.35
C ALA A 30 -6.56 -1.71 -27.15
N LEU A 31 -6.26 -2.41 -28.24
CA LEU A 31 -5.60 -3.72 -28.18
C LEU A 31 -4.19 -3.63 -27.58
N ALA A 32 -3.40 -2.62 -27.97
CA ALA A 32 -2.07 -2.41 -27.40
C ALA A 32 -2.15 -2.19 -25.88
N LEU A 33 -3.04 -1.30 -25.41
CA LEU A 33 -3.25 -1.05 -23.98
C LEU A 33 -3.68 -2.32 -23.22
N LEU A 34 -4.54 -3.14 -23.82
CA LEU A 34 -4.99 -4.40 -23.25
C LEU A 34 -3.85 -5.43 -23.10
N LEU A 35 -2.88 -5.41 -24.02
CA LEU A 35 -1.76 -6.36 -24.04
C LEU A 35 -0.55 -5.88 -23.25
N LEU A 36 -0.38 -4.57 -23.03
CA LEU A 36 0.80 -3.99 -22.35
C LEU A 36 1.11 -4.71 -21.01
N PRO A 37 0.17 -4.88 -20.07
CA PRO A 37 0.47 -5.53 -18.78
C PRO A 37 1.03 -6.95 -18.89
N LEU A 38 0.80 -7.63 -20.03
CA LEU A 38 1.31 -8.99 -20.26
C LEU A 38 2.84 -9.03 -20.38
N CYS A 39 3.51 -7.90 -20.65
CA CYS A 39 4.97 -7.82 -20.65
C CYS A 39 5.56 -8.25 -19.30
N PHE A 40 4.90 -7.92 -18.18
CA PHE A 40 5.38 -8.21 -16.83
C PHE A 40 4.56 -9.35 -16.21
N THR A 41 3.23 -9.25 -16.29
CA THR A 41 2.33 -10.19 -15.60
C THR A 41 1.90 -11.39 -16.46
N GLY A 42 2.23 -11.40 -17.75
CA GLY A 42 1.66 -12.35 -18.72
C GLY A 42 1.95 -13.81 -18.37
N ARG A 43 3.15 -14.12 -17.88
CA ARG A 43 3.49 -15.47 -17.40
C ARG A 43 2.54 -15.93 -16.30
N ALA A 44 2.22 -15.07 -15.34
CA ALA A 44 1.30 -15.40 -14.25
C ALA A 44 -0.16 -15.43 -14.72
N LEU A 45 -0.58 -14.35 -15.39
CA LEU A 45 -1.97 -14.12 -15.79
C LEU A 45 -2.48 -15.20 -16.76
N LEU A 46 -1.64 -15.68 -17.69
CA LEU A 46 -2.03 -16.67 -18.71
C LEU A 46 -1.85 -18.14 -18.27
N THR A 47 -1.09 -18.41 -17.20
CA THR A 47 -0.83 -19.80 -16.73
C THR A 47 -1.44 -20.12 -15.38
N ALA A 48 -2.34 -19.25 -14.87
CA ALA A 48 -2.93 -19.35 -13.54
C ALA A 48 -1.89 -19.42 -12.40
N ARG A 49 -0.68 -18.90 -12.63
CA ARG A 49 0.35 -18.70 -11.60
C ARG A 49 0.12 -17.37 -10.89
N VAL A 50 0.79 -17.20 -9.77
CA VAL A 50 0.65 -16.04 -8.88
C VAL A 50 1.82 -15.09 -9.10
N TYR A 51 1.51 -13.83 -9.42
CA TYR A 51 2.48 -12.73 -9.51
C TYR A 51 2.57 -12.03 -8.14
N ALA A 52 3.30 -12.63 -7.21
CA ALA A 52 3.51 -12.12 -5.85
C ALA A 52 4.68 -12.89 -5.19
N PRO A 53 5.34 -12.33 -4.17
CA PRO A 53 6.47 -12.96 -3.48
C PRO A 53 6.00 -14.04 -2.48
N ILE A 54 5.29 -15.04 -2.98
CA ILE A 54 4.66 -16.10 -2.17
C ILE A 54 5.64 -17.20 -1.76
N ASP A 55 6.90 -17.08 -2.20
CA ASP A 55 8.07 -17.83 -1.75
C ASP A 55 8.64 -17.30 -0.43
N LEU A 56 8.48 -16.00 -0.13
CA LEU A 56 9.05 -15.40 1.08
C LEU A 56 8.55 -16.00 2.42
N PRO A 57 7.27 -16.42 2.56
CA PRO A 57 6.85 -17.14 3.75
C PRO A 57 7.64 -18.43 4.04
N TYR A 58 8.27 -19.03 3.01
CA TYR A 58 9.12 -20.22 3.14
C TYR A 58 10.55 -19.91 3.62
N MET A 59 10.86 -18.66 3.99
CA MET A 59 12.13 -18.33 4.64
C MET A 59 12.14 -18.72 6.13
N SER A 60 10.98 -18.93 6.72
CA SER A 60 10.79 -19.22 8.15
C SER A 60 10.01 -20.50 8.38
N GLU A 61 10.27 -21.15 9.51
CA GLU A 61 9.48 -22.24 10.03
C GLU A 61 8.02 -21.80 10.28
N PRO A 62 7.02 -22.68 10.15
CA PRO A 62 7.15 -24.07 9.73
C PRO A 62 7.28 -24.23 8.20
N LEU A 63 6.98 -23.18 7.42
CA LEU A 63 6.85 -23.29 5.96
C LEU A 63 8.15 -23.62 5.24
N LYS A 64 9.29 -23.13 5.74
CA LYS A 64 10.62 -23.41 5.21
C LYS A 64 10.88 -24.89 4.92
N GLU A 65 10.40 -25.76 5.79
CA GLU A 65 10.58 -27.20 5.68
C GLU A 65 9.75 -27.80 4.54
N TYR A 66 8.66 -27.13 4.14
CA TYR A 66 7.75 -27.55 3.08
C TYR A 66 8.12 -26.97 1.70
N ALA A 67 9.17 -26.15 1.58
CA ALA A 67 9.50 -25.46 0.33
C ALA A 67 9.65 -26.41 -0.86
N ALA A 68 10.36 -27.53 -0.66
CA ALA A 68 10.56 -28.54 -1.70
C ALA A 68 9.24 -29.20 -2.15
N ASP A 69 8.32 -29.44 -1.21
CA ASP A 69 7.02 -30.08 -1.47
C ASP A 69 6.14 -29.26 -2.43
N TYR A 70 6.32 -27.94 -2.44
CA TYR A 70 5.59 -27.00 -3.29
C TYR A 70 6.42 -26.46 -4.47
N GLY A 71 7.62 -27.00 -4.70
CA GLY A 71 8.51 -26.57 -5.78
C GLY A 71 9.00 -25.13 -5.62
N ILE A 72 9.08 -24.64 -4.38
CA ILE A 72 9.67 -23.34 -4.06
C ILE A 72 11.20 -23.50 -4.04
N GLN A 73 11.86 -22.74 -4.91
CA GLN A 73 13.32 -22.64 -5.04
C GLN A 73 13.85 -21.49 -4.17
N PRO A 74 15.17 -21.23 -4.07
CA PRO A 74 15.68 -20.13 -3.29
C PRO A 74 14.96 -18.82 -3.59
N VAL A 75 14.77 -18.02 -2.53
CA VAL A 75 14.03 -16.76 -2.55
C VAL A 75 14.35 -15.94 -3.79
N HIS A 76 13.28 -15.59 -4.52
CA HIS A 76 13.37 -14.82 -5.74
C HIS A 76 13.82 -13.39 -5.44
N ASN A 77 13.09 -12.69 -4.57
CA ASN A 77 13.41 -11.31 -4.20
C ASN A 77 13.03 -11.01 -2.74
N GLY A 78 14.03 -11.03 -1.85
CA GLY A 78 13.85 -10.78 -0.41
C GLY A 78 13.39 -9.36 -0.06
N THR A 79 13.54 -8.38 -0.96
CA THR A 79 13.17 -6.98 -0.72
C THR A 79 11.66 -6.74 -0.82
N LEU A 80 10.89 -7.74 -1.25
CA LEU A 80 9.43 -7.68 -1.34
C LEU A 80 8.72 -8.13 -0.04
N SER A 81 9.43 -8.11 1.10
CA SER A 81 8.97 -8.70 2.37
C SER A 81 7.64 -8.15 2.86
N ASP A 82 7.42 -6.84 2.76
CA ASP A 82 6.17 -6.22 3.25
C ASP A 82 4.92 -6.76 2.56
N LEU A 83 5.01 -7.27 1.33
CA LEU A 83 3.84 -7.85 0.67
C LEU A 83 3.32 -9.09 1.40
N TYR A 84 4.20 -9.98 1.85
CA TYR A 84 3.77 -11.21 2.51
C TYR A 84 3.54 -11.03 4.01
N SER A 85 4.25 -10.09 4.65
CA SER A 85 4.14 -9.84 6.10
C SER A 85 3.14 -8.76 6.48
N GLN A 86 2.62 -7.97 5.53
CA GLN A 86 1.64 -6.90 5.80
C GLN A 86 0.48 -6.93 4.79
N ILE A 87 0.77 -6.64 3.51
CA ILE A 87 -0.28 -6.32 2.53
C ILE A 87 -1.21 -7.50 2.27
N ILE A 88 -0.67 -8.69 1.97
CA ILE A 88 -1.47 -9.89 1.68
C ILE A 88 -2.29 -10.32 2.92
N PRO A 89 -1.71 -10.38 4.14
CA PRO A 89 -2.50 -10.61 5.35
C PRO A 89 -3.64 -9.61 5.57
N TRP A 90 -3.41 -8.31 5.42
CA TRP A 90 -4.47 -7.30 5.58
C TRP A 90 -5.59 -7.49 4.54
N GLN A 91 -5.24 -7.76 3.29
CA GLN A 91 -6.21 -8.10 2.24
C GLN A 91 -7.02 -9.36 2.59
N SER A 92 -6.40 -10.34 3.23
CA SER A 92 -7.10 -11.52 3.76
C SER A 92 -8.10 -11.15 4.84
N ALA A 93 -7.71 -10.31 5.80
CA ALA A 93 -8.59 -9.86 6.89
C ALA A 93 -9.81 -9.09 6.34
N VAL A 94 -9.62 -8.26 5.32
CA VAL A 94 -10.71 -7.57 4.60
C VAL A 94 -11.65 -8.58 3.95
N ARG A 95 -11.11 -9.56 3.20
CA ARG A 95 -11.90 -10.62 2.57
C ARG A 95 -12.71 -11.44 3.58
N GLN A 96 -12.10 -11.79 4.71
CA GLN A 96 -12.76 -12.55 5.77
C GLN A 96 -13.90 -11.76 6.42
N SER A 97 -13.74 -10.44 6.58
CA SER A 97 -14.80 -9.55 7.08
C SER A 97 -15.99 -9.53 6.13
N PHE A 98 -15.76 -9.32 4.82
CA PHE A 98 -16.84 -9.34 3.83
C PHE A 98 -17.49 -10.73 3.70
N ALA A 99 -16.73 -11.82 3.80
CA ALA A 99 -17.27 -13.17 3.77
C ALA A 99 -18.23 -13.45 4.95
N ARG A 100 -18.09 -12.75 6.08
CA ARG A 100 -19.01 -12.79 7.21
C ARG A 100 -20.17 -11.79 7.11
N GLY A 101 -20.25 -11.01 6.05
CA GLY A 101 -21.25 -9.94 5.91
C GLY A 101 -20.98 -8.73 6.82
N GLU A 102 -19.74 -8.58 7.29
CA GLU A 102 -19.32 -7.51 8.19
C GLU A 102 -18.59 -6.40 7.44
N TRP A 103 -18.67 -5.17 7.97
CA TRP A 103 -17.75 -4.12 7.56
C TRP A 103 -16.33 -4.45 8.08
N PRO A 104 -15.27 -4.22 7.29
CA PRO A 104 -13.89 -4.53 7.68
C PRO A 104 -13.33 -3.51 8.68
N LEU A 105 -13.96 -3.39 9.85
CA LEU A 105 -13.62 -2.38 10.87
C LEU A 105 -12.49 -2.82 11.80
N TRP A 106 -12.48 -4.11 12.15
CA TRP A 106 -11.61 -4.70 13.15
C TRP A 106 -10.84 -5.88 12.57
N ASN A 107 -9.53 -5.89 12.78
CA ASN A 107 -8.66 -7.01 12.44
C ASN A 107 -8.30 -7.77 13.71
N PRO A 108 -8.90 -8.96 13.96
CA PRO A 108 -8.62 -9.75 15.16
C PRO A 108 -7.30 -10.51 15.07
N TYR A 109 -6.64 -10.55 13.91
CA TYR A 109 -5.57 -11.52 13.62
C TYR A 109 -4.18 -11.09 14.07
N LEU A 110 -3.99 -9.85 14.52
CA LEU A 110 -2.69 -9.31 14.88
C LEU A 110 -2.79 -8.28 16.01
N LEU A 111 -1.71 -8.10 16.76
CA LEU A 111 -1.54 -7.07 17.80
C LEU A 111 -2.69 -6.96 18.80
N CYS A 112 -3.28 -8.09 19.18
CA CYS A 112 -4.44 -8.11 20.07
C CYS A 112 -5.65 -7.31 19.56
N GLY A 113 -5.72 -7.11 18.24
CA GLY A 113 -6.74 -6.37 17.54
C GLY A 113 -6.26 -5.05 16.94
N SER A 114 -6.45 -4.85 15.64
CA SER A 114 -6.11 -3.61 14.91
C SER A 114 -7.27 -3.00 14.12
N ILE A 115 -7.08 -1.75 13.70
CA ILE A 115 -8.09 -0.86 13.11
C ILE A 115 -8.17 -0.97 11.59
N LEU A 116 -8.69 -2.10 11.10
CA LEU A 116 -8.65 -2.48 9.67
C LEU A 116 -9.18 -1.42 8.69
N ALA A 117 -10.32 -0.78 8.98
CA ALA A 117 -10.90 0.23 8.09
C ALA A 117 -10.17 1.59 8.13
N ALA A 118 -9.49 1.88 9.24
CA ALA A 118 -8.74 3.12 9.41
C ALA A 118 -7.31 2.99 8.87
N ASN A 119 -6.75 1.77 8.84
CA ASN A 119 -5.57 1.45 8.05
C ASN A 119 -5.91 1.59 6.55
N MET A 120 -5.61 2.77 5.99
CA MET A 120 -5.87 3.04 4.58
C MET A 120 -5.11 2.09 3.64
N GLN A 121 -3.97 1.53 4.05
CA GLN A 121 -3.18 0.61 3.22
C GLN A 121 -3.81 -0.78 3.08
N ALA A 122 -4.68 -1.20 4.01
CA ALA A 122 -5.53 -2.36 3.79
C ALA A 122 -6.51 -2.14 2.61
N ALA A 123 -6.77 -0.86 2.26
CA ALA A 123 -7.55 -0.40 1.12
C ALA A 123 -8.87 -1.18 0.89
N PRO A 124 -9.73 -1.31 1.93
CA PRO A 124 -10.95 -2.11 1.85
C PRO A 124 -12.00 -1.59 0.88
N TYR A 125 -11.87 -0.33 0.44
CA TYR A 125 -12.80 0.35 -0.46
C TYR A 125 -12.24 0.53 -1.88
N ASP A 126 -11.05 0.00 -2.16
CA ASP A 126 -10.46 0.05 -3.50
C ASP A 126 -11.28 -0.80 -4.49
N LEU A 127 -11.65 -0.21 -5.63
CA LEU A 127 -12.56 -0.86 -6.58
C LEU A 127 -11.89 -2.04 -7.31
N VAL A 128 -10.56 -2.01 -7.51
CA VAL A 128 -9.85 -3.12 -8.13
C VAL A 128 -9.75 -4.29 -7.15
N GLN A 129 -9.47 -4.03 -5.87
CA GLN A 129 -9.49 -5.05 -4.85
C GLN A 129 -10.88 -5.67 -4.67
N LEU A 130 -11.94 -4.85 -4.62
CA LEU A 130 -13.33 -5.32 -4.55
C LEU A 130 -13.69 -6.20 -5.75
N ALA A 131 -13.32 -5.83 -6.97
CA ALA A 131 -13.50 -6.69 -8.15
C ALA A 131 -12.71 -8.00 -8.01
N GLY A 132 -11.47 -7.92 -7.50
CA GLY A 132 -10.62 -9.07 -7.22
C GLY A 132 -11.19 -10.04 -6.17
N MET A 133 -12.18 -9.63 -5.36
CA MET A 133 -12.85 -10.53 -4.41
C MET A 133 -13.65 -11.65 -5.10
N LEU A 134 -13.99 -11.48 -6.38
CA LEU A 134 -14.61 -12.52 -7.22
C LEU A 134 -13.64 -13.67 -7.57
N LEU A 135 -12.35 -13.50 -7.27
CA LEU A 135 -11.30 -14.49 -7.51
C LEU A 135 -10.81 -15.10 -6.19
N PRO A 136 -10.28 -16.35 -6.22
CA PRO A 136 -9.45 -16.87 -5.14
C PRO A 136 -8.32 -15.89 -4.82
N HIS A 137 -7.97 -15.78 -3.54
CA HIS A 137 -7.04 -14.74 -3.06
C HIS A 137 -5.71 -14.74 -3.83
N ALA A 138 -5.12 -15.91 -4.09
CA ALA A 138 -3.90 -16.04 -4.89
C ALA A 138 -4.01 -15.41 -6.30
N GLN A 139 -5.13 -15.64 -6.98
CA GLN A 139 -5.37 -15.12 -8.33
C GLN A 139 -5.70 -13.62 -8.33
N ALA A 140 -6.26 -13.13 -7.23
CA ALA A 140 -6.58 -11.71 -7.08
C ALA A 140 -5.31 -10.84 -7.03
N LEU A 141 -4.19 -11.36 -6.50
CA LEU A 141 -2.90 -10.65 -6.50
C LEU A 141 -2.40 -10.41 -7.93
N THR A 142 -2.43 -11.44 -8.78
CA THR A 142 -2.08 -11.33 -10.20
C THR A 142 -3.02 -10.36 -10.93
N PHE A 143 -4.32 -10.46 -10.68
CA PHE A 143 -5.32 -9.55 -11.26
C PHE A 143 -5.06 -8.09 -10.85
N PHE A 144 -4.81 -7.84 -9.56
CA PHE A 144 -4.54 -6.50 -9.05
C PHE A 144 -3.29 -5.90 -9.71
N ALA A 145 -2.17 -6.64 -9.77
CA ALA A 145 -0.96 -6.17 -10.42
C ALA A 145 -1.18 -5.86 -11.92
N ALA A 146 -1.85 -6.74 -12.65
CA ALA A 146 -2.19 -6.53 -14.06
C ALA A 146 -3.08 -5.29 -14.26
N MET A 147 -4.05 -5.07 -13.37
CA MET A 147 -4.92 -3.90 -13.43
C MET A 147 -4.21 -2.61 -13.08
N THR A 148 -3.30 -2.61 -12.10
CA THR A 148 -2.50 -1.43 -11.78
C THR A 148 -1.62 -1.00 -12.96
N PHE A 149 -0.93 -1.95 -13.62
CA PHE A 149 -0.18 -1.67 -14.85
C PHE A 149 -1.08 -1.13 -15.96
N PHE A 150 -2.25 -1.74 -16.16
CA PHE A 150 -3.21 -1.30 -17.16
C PHE A 150 -3.69 0.12 -16.90
N LEU A 151 -4.10 0.45 -15.67
CA LEU A 151 -4.61 1.78 -15.32
C LEU A 151 -3.52 2.85 -15.48
N ALA A 152 -2.29 2.57 -15.04
CA ALA A 152 -1.16 3.47 -15.23
C ALA A 152 -0.89 3.75 -16.73
N ALA A 153 -0.89 2.70 -17.56
CA ALA A 153 -0.70 2.82 -19.01
C ALA A 153 -1.87 3.55 -19.68
N PHE A 154 -3.10 3.17 -19.34
CA PHE A 154 -4.34 3.70 -19.90
C PHE A 154 -4.52 5.19 -19.61
N PHE A 155 -4.37 5.62 -18.36
CA PHE A 155 -4.52 7.03 -18.01
C PHE A 155 -3.37 7.87 -18.56
N THR A 156 -2.15 7.34 -18.62
CA THR A 156 -1.02 8.03 -19.28
C THR A 156 -1.28 8.22 -20.76
N PHE A 157 -1.77 7.17 -21.45
CA PHE A 157 -2.17 7.26 -22.84
C PHE A 157 -3.27 8.31 -23.04
N ALA A 158 -4.32 8.27 -22.23
CA ALA A 158 -5.44 9.21 -22.34
C ALA A 158 -4.98 10.66 -22.10
N PHE A 159 -4.13 10.89 -21.11
CA PHE A 159 -3.55 12.20 -20.85
C PHE A 159 -2.66 12.68 -22.00
N ALA A 160 -1.78 11.82 -22.53
CA ALA A 160 -0.95 12.10 -23.70
C ALA A 160 -1.79 12.49 -24.93
N ARG A 161 -2.90 11.78 -25.16
CA ARG A 161 -3.85 12.12 -26.23
C ARG A 161 -4.55 13.46 -25.96
N ALA A 162 -4.90 13.78 -24.71
CA ALA A 162 -5.55 15.03 -24.33
C ALA A 162 -4.64 16.28 -24.48
N ILE A 163 -3.32 16.12 -24.41
CA ILE A 163 -2.36 17.18 -24.75
C ILE A 163 -2.02 17.25 -26.24
N GLY A 164 -2.63 16.39 -27.07
CA GLY A 164 -2.58 16.42 -28.53
C GLY A 164 -1.56 15.49 -29.19
N LEU A 165 -0.90 14.57 -28.46
CA LEU A 165 0.05 13.62 -29.04
C LEU A 165 -0.66 12.52 -29.83
N GLY A 166 -0.06 11.99 -30.90
CA GLY A 166 -0.59 10.82 -31.62
C GLY A 166 -0.68 9.54 -30.77
N GLU A 167 -1.39 8.51 -31.25
CA GLU A 167 -1.61 7.26 -30.49
C GLU A 167 -0.33 6.48 -30.19
N VAL A 168 0.55 6.26 -31.17
CA VAL A 168 1.79 5.52 -30.93
C VAL A 168 2.75 6.26 -30.00
N PRO A 169 2.97 7.60 -30.14
CA PRO A 169 3.67 8.36 -29.11
C PRO A 169 3.03 8.27 -27.73
N ALA A 170 1.69 8.33 -27.62
CA ALA A 170 1.00 8.16 -26.35
C ALA A 170 1.23 6.77 -25.73
N LEU A 171 1.35 5.72 -26.55
CA LEU A 171 1.73 4.38 -26.09
C LEU A 171 3.19 4.32 -25.59
N ILE A 172 4.10 5.14 -26.12
CA ILE A 172 5.47 5.28 -25.58
C ILE A 172 5.43 5.88 -24.18
N ALA A 173 4.65 6.94 -23.96
CA ALA A 173 4.47 7.49 -22.61
C ALA A 173 3.85 6.45 -21.66
N ALA A 174 2.82 5.73 -22.13
CA ALA A 174 2.15 4.68 -21.37
C ALA A 174 3.12 3.57 -20.95
N ALA A 175 3.94 3.07 -21.88
CA ALA A 175 4.95 2.04 -21.59
C ALA A 175 6.06 2.56 -20.66
N GLY A 176 6.56 3.77 -20.90
CA GLY A 176 7.62 4.38 -20.08
C GLY A 176 7.20 4.59 -18.63
N TYR A 177 5.96 5.04 -18.41
CA TYR A 177 5.45 5.28 -17.06
C TYR A 177 5.06 3.98 -16.36
N ALA A 178 4.24 3.14 -17.01
CA ALA A 178 3.73 1.91 -16.41
C ALA A 178 4.85 0.94 -16.06
N PHE A 179 5.95 0.92 -16.82
CA PHE A 179 7.11 0.06 -16.56
C PHE A 179 8.32 0.84 -16.03
N SER A 180 8.10 1.99 -15.40
CA SER A 180 9.14 2.64 -14.61
C SER A 180 9.54 1.76 -13.42
N ALA A 181 10.82 1.80 -13.04
CA ALA A 181 11.40 0.90 -12.05
C ALA A 181 10.66 0.95 -10.71
N MET A 182 10.35 2.17 -10.25
CA MET A 182 9.67 2.39 -8.99
C MET A 182 8.23 1.84 -9.00
N LEU A 183 7.47 2.07 -10.07
CA LEU A 183 6.11 1.53 -10.19
C LEU A 183 6.14 -0.01 -10.27
N ALA A 184 7.04 -0.56 -11.09
CA ALA A 184 7.21 -2.00 -11.21
C ALA A 184 7.57 -2.67 -9.87
N PHE A 185 8.43 -2.05 -9.06
CA PHE A 185 8.79 -2.55 -7.74
C PHE A 185 7.60 -2.56 -6.80
N PHE A 186 6.92 -1.43 -6.67
CA PHE A 186 5.83 -1.28 -5.72
C PHE A 186 4.47 -1.79 -6.23
N ILE A 187 4.39 -2.50 -7.36
CA ILE A 187 3.12 -2.85 -8.03
C ILE A 187 2.13 -3.61 -7.12
N GLY A 188 2.61 -4.41 -6.16
CA GLY A 188 1.78 -5.11 -5.18
C GLY A 188 1.27 -4.25 -4.01
N TRP A 189 1.78 -3.02 -3.85
CA TRP A 189 1.43 -2.13 -2.75
C TRP A 189 0.33 -1.13 -3.14
N PRO A 190 -0.48 -0.68 -2.16
CA PRO A 190 -1.48 0.39 -2.34
C PRO A 190 -0.91 1.68 -2.97
N LEU A 191 0.35 2.00 -2.64
CA LEU A 191 1.01 3.22 -3.10
C LEU A 191 1.24 3.27 -4.61
N ALA A 192 1.55 2.14 -5.26
CA ALA A 192 1.71 2.10 -6.72
C ALA A 192 0.35 2.17 -7.41
N HIS A 193 -0.67 1.60 -6.78
CA HIS A 193 -2.05 1.76 -7.23
C HIS A 193 -2.49 3.23 -7.20
N ALA A 194 -2.16 3.96 -6.12
CA ALA A 194 -2.38 5.40 -6.05
C ALA A 194 -1.63 6.15 -7.16
N TRP A 195 -0.37 5.80 -7.41
CA TRP A 195 0.44 6.39 -8.48
C TRP A 195 -0.15 6.19 -9.88
N ALA A 196 -0.77 5.05 -10.16
CA ALA A 196 -1.44 4.80 -11.44
C ALA A 196 -2.51 5.86 -11.80
N PHE A 197 -3.05 6.59 -10.81
CA PHE A 197 -4.03 7.67 -11.01
C PHE A 197 -3.42 9.07 -11.19
N LEU A 198 -2.09 9.26 -11.05
CA LEU A 198 -1.44 10.55 -11.34
C LEU A 198 -1.84 11.12 -12.71
N PRO A 199 -1.75 10.36 -13.83
CA PRO A 199 -2.12 10.89 -15.13
C PRO A 199 -3.62 11.20 -15.24
N PHE A 200 -4.46 10.48 -14.48
CA PHE A 200 -5.91 10.71 -14.49
C PHE A 200 -6.28 12.01 -13.78
N VAL A 201 -5.60 12.33 -12.66
CA VAL A 201 -5.75 13.62 -11.98
C VAL A 201 -5.30 14.76 -12.90
N LEU A 202 -4.14 14.65 -13.55
CA LEU A 202 -3.68 15.67 -14.50
C LEU A 202 -4.66 15.86 -15.67
N LEU A 203 -5.20 14.77 -16.20
CA LEU A 203 -6.24 14.81 -17.22
C LEU A 203 -7.50 15.52 -16.72
N GLY A 204 -8.02 15.17 -15.54
CA GLY A 204 -9.20 15.80 -14.95
C GLY A 204 -9.00 17.31 -14.76
N VAL A 205 -7.84 17.71 -14.22
CA VAL A 205 -7.45 19.12 -14.07
C VAL A 205 -7.44 19.83 -15.42
N ARG A 206 -6.81 19.25 -16.45
CA ARG A 206 -6.79 19.83 -17.80
C ARG A 206 -8.20 20.03 -18.34
N LEU A 207 -9.05 19.02 -18.25
CA LEU A 207 -10.41 19.08 -18.78
C LEU A 207 -11.23 20.15 -18.05
N VAL A 208 -11.08 20.29 -16.73
CA VAL A 208 -11.76 21.33 -15.95
C VAL A 208 -11.31 22.73 -16.40
N VAL A 209 -10.02 22.92 -16.66
CA VAL A 209 -9.48 24.21 -17.12
C VAL A 209 -9.83 24.52 -18.57
N ARG A 210 -9.85 23.51 -19.46
CA ARG A 210 -10.03 23.70 -20.91
C ARG A 210 -11.48 23.67 -21.36
N GLU A 211 -12.29 22.79 -20.79
CA GLU A 211 -13.70 22.60 -21.18
C GLU A 211 -14.69 23.20 -20.17
N THR A 212 -14.33 23.24 -18.88
CA THR A 212 -15.12 23.82 -17.78
C THR A 212 -16.59 23.38 -17.80
N ASN A 213 -16.83 22.07 -17.87
CA ASN A 213 -18.15 21.47 -17.94
C ASN A 213 -18.34 20.37 -16.88
N LEU A 214 -19.57 19.87 -16.72
CA LEU A 214 -19.86 18.84 -15.71
C LEU A 214 -19.11 17.53 -15.98
N ARG A 215 -18.89 17.15 -17.25
CA ARG A 215 -18.16 15.92 -17.58
C ARG A 215 -16.72 15.99 -17.04
N ALA A 216 -16.06 17.13 -17.23
CA ALA A 216 -14.73 17.38 -16.67
C ALA A 216 -14.73 17.30 -15.13
N ALA A 217 -15.73 17.89 -14.47
CA ALA A 217 -15.88 17.82 -13.02
C ALA A 217 -16.10 16.38 -12.52
N ILE A 218 -16.93 15.58 -13.21
CA ILE A 218 -17.16 14.16 -12.88
C ILE A 218 -15.85 13.38 -13.01
N LEU A 219 -15.07 13.59 -14.08
CA LEU A 219 -13.81 12.89 -14.27
C LEU A 219 -12.76 13.26 -13.22
N LEU A 220 -12.66 14.54 -12.84
CA LEU A 220 -11.77 14.96 -11.76
C LEU A 220 -12.23 14.44 -10.39
N THR A 221 -13.53 14.45 -10.12
CA THR A 221 -14.11 13.87 -8.89
C THR A 221 -13.81 12.38 -8.81
N LEU A 222 -13.97 11.64 -9.93
CA LEU A 222 -13.66 10.22 -10.01
C LEU A 222 -12.16 9.97 -9.80
N ALA A 223 -11.29 10.77 -10.43
CA ALA A 223 -9.84 10.66 -10.25
C ALA A 223 -9.43 10.82 -8.77
N PHE A 224 -9.94 11.84 -8.08
CA PHE A 224 -9.67 12.02 -6.65
C PHE A 224 -10.28 10.93 -5.78
N THR A 225 -11.49 10.46 -6.10
CA THR A 225 -12.16 9.38 -5.34
C THR A 225 -11.36 8.09 -5.42
N LEU A 226 -10.95 7.68 -6.63
CA LEU A 226 -10.12 6.48 -6.84
C LEU A 226 -8.75 6.62 -6.19
N LEU A 227 -8.13 7.81 -6.29
CA LEU A 227 -6.84 8.09 -5.65
C LEU A 227 -6.89 7.92 -4.13
N VAL A 228 -7.95 8.40 -3.46
CA VAL A 228 -8.08 8.25 -2.00
C VAL A 228 -8.37 6.79 -1.62
N PHE A 229 -9.26 6.11 -2.34
CA PHE A 229 -9.56 4.69 -2.08
C PHE A 229 -8.40 3.74 -2.39
N ALA A 230 -7.44 4.14 -3.23
CA ALA A 230 -6.20 3.40 -3.44
C ALA A 230 -5.37 3.23 -2.16
N GLY A 231 -5.62 4.04 -1.11
CA GLY A 231 -5.22 3.67 0.25
C GLY A 231 -3.85 4.16 0.73
N HIS A 232 -3.24 5.14 0.06
CA HIS A 232 -1.92 5.66 0.47
C HIS A 232 -1.90 7.19 0.64
N PRO A 233 -2.10 7.72 1.86
CA PRO A 233 -2.24 9.17 2.12
C PRO A 233 -1.11 10.04 1.59
N GLU A 234 0.15 9.61 1.71
CA GLU A 234 1.28 10.40 1.19
C GLU A 234 1.24 10.52 -0.34
N SER A 235 0.86 9.45 -1.05
CA SER A 235 0.69 9.49 -2.51
C SER A 235 -0.46 10.39 -2.91
N VAL A 236 -1.56 10.44 -2.11
CA VAL A 236 -2.66 11.38 -2.34
C VAL A 236 -2.14 12.82 -2.30
N LEU A 237 -1.37 13.17 -1.27
CA LEU A 237 -0.78 14.51 -1.13
C LEU A 237 0.10 14.87 -2.32
N HIS A 238 1.07 14.00 -2.66
CA HIS A 238 2.00 14.24 -3.77
C HIS A 238 1.28 14.40 -5.11
N ILE A 239 0.31 13.55 -5.42
CA ILE A 239 -0.42 13.59 -6.70
C ILE A 239 -1.34 14.81 -6.78
N VAL A 240 -2.04 15.16 -5.70
CA VAL A 240 -2.87 16.37 -5.65
C VAL A 240 -1.99 17.62 -5.82
N ALA A 241 -0.80 17.64 -5.22
CA ALA A 241 0.16 18.74 -5.40
C ALA A 241 0.65 18.84 -6.85
N CYS A 242 1.04 17.72 -7.50
CA CYS A 242 1.35 17.72 -8.93
C CYS A 242 0.17 18.20 -9.79
N GLY A 243 -1.05 17.79 -9.45
CA GLY A 243 -2.29 18.26 -10.08
C GLY A 243 -2.51 19.76 -9.93
N ALA A 244 -2.26 20.31 -8.75
CA ALA A 244 -2.35 21.75 -8.48
C ALA A 244 -1.32 22.54 -9.29
N VAL A 245 -0.05 22.11 -9.30
CA VAL A 245 1.03 22.73 -10.08
C VAL A 245 0.71 22.71 -11.58
N TYR A 246 0.21 21.58 -12.09
CA TYR A 246 -0.22 21.48 -13.49
C TYR A 246 -1.46 22.34 -13.78
N GLY A 247 -2.39 22.46 -12.83
CA GLY A 247 -3.55 23.34 -12.91
C GLY A 247 -3.16 24.81 -13.04
N LEU A 248 -2.17 25.26 -12.25
CA LEU A 248 -1.61 26.62 -12.36
C LEU A 248 -1.00 26.86 -13.76
N PHE A 249 -0.26 25.89 -14.28
CA PHE A 249 0.28 25.93 -15.65
C PHE A 249 -0.83 26.05 -16.71
N GLU A 250 -1.91 25.27 -16.59
CA GLU A 250 -3.03 25.34 -17.54
C GLU A 250 -3.82 26.65 -17.43
N LEU A 251 -4.04 27.15 -16.20
CA LEU A 251 -4.77 28.40 -15.90
C LEU A 251 -4.08 29.65 -16.43
N ALA A 252 -2.74 29.66 -16.44
CA ALA A 252 -1.94 30.74 -17.01
C ALA A 252 -2.31 31.03 -18.48
N ALA A 253 -2.87 30.04 -19.19
CA ALA A 253 -3.31 30.17 -20.57
C ALA A 253 -4.79 30.57 -20.76
N VAL A 254 -5.64 30.55 -19.71
CA VAL A 254 -7.09 30.75 -19.83
C VAL A 254 -7.60 31.98 -19.05
N ARG A 255 -6.85 32.51 -18.07
CA ARG A 255 -7.15 33.76 -17.31
C ARG A 255 -8.59 33.88 -16.79
N ARG A 256 -9.16 32.78 -16.28
CA ARG A 256 -10.54 32.69 -15.76
C ARG A 256 -10.56 31.92 -14.43
N TRP A 257 -11.47 32.27 -13.52
CA TRP A 257 -11.53 31.67 -12.18
C TRP A 257 -12.51 30.49 -12.06
N GLN A 258 -13.49 30.37 -12.97
CA GLN A 258 -14.51 29.30 -12.93
C GLN A 258 -13.91 27.88 -12.83
N PRO A 259 -12.80 27.55 -13.53
CA PRO A 259 -12.16 26.24 -13.38
C PRO A 259 -11.67 25.96 -11.96
N VAL A 260 -11.20 26.97 -11.23
CA VAL A 260 -10.73 26.82 -9.84
C VAL A 260 -11.89 26.43 -8.94
N ALA A 261 -13.03 27.12 -9.08
CA ALA A 261 -14.23 26.79 -8.32
C ALA A 261 -14.77 25.40 -8.66
N LEU A 262 -14.73 25.01 -9.94
CA LEU A 262 -15.16 23.67 -10.37
C LEU A 262 -14.22 22.57 -9.88
N ALA A 263 -12.91 22.81 -9.86
CA ALA A 263 -11.93 21.89 -9.29
C ALA A 263 -12.11 21.75 -7.77
N ALA A 264 -12.31 22.86 -7.06
CA ALA A 264 -12.61 22.85 -5.62
C ALA A 264 -13.91 22.10 -5.31
N ALA A 265 -14.97 22.31 -6.08
CA ALA A 265 -16.22 21.57 -5.96
C ALA A 265 -16.01 20.07 -6.22
N SER A 266 -15.24 19.70 -7.24
CA SER A 266 -14.90 18.30 -7.54
C SER A 266 -14.14 17.64 -6.38
N GLY A 267 -13.18 18.36 -5.79
CA GLY A 267 -12.46 17.93 -4.60
C GLY A 267 -13.38 17.77 -3.38
N ALA A 268 -14.28 18.72 -3.13
CA ALA A 268 -15.24 18.65 -2.02
C ALA A 268 -16.18 17.44 -2.14
N VAL A 269 -16.69 17.17 -3.35
CA VAL A 269 -17.52 15.97 -3.61
C VAL A 269 -16.70 14.71 -3.41
N ALA A 270 -15.46 14.65 -3.90
CA ALA A 270 -14.58 13.49 -3.69
C ALA A 270 -14.30 13.23 -2.20
N LEU A 271 -14.01 14.28 -1.42
CA LEU A 271 -13.85 14.18 0.04
C LEU A 271 -15.12 13.67 0.73
N GLY A 272 -16.30 14.15 0.31
CA GLY A 272 -17.59 13.66 0.80
C GLY A 272 -17.81 12.19 0.48
N LEU A 273 -17.57 11.76 -0.76
CA LEU A 273 -17.69 10.36 -1.20
C LEU A 273 -16.73 9.42 -0.46
N THR A 274 -15.53 9.91 -0.13
CA THR A 274 -14.47 9.12 0.52
C THR A 274 -14.40 9.27 2.03
N ALA A 275 -15.36 9.99 2.63
CA ALA A 275 -15.42 10.22 4.08
C ALA A 275 -15.45 8.93 4.90
N VAL A 276 -16.02 7.84 4.37
CA VAL A 276 -16.00 6.50 4.97
C VAL A 276 -14.58 5.95 5.22
N SER A 277 -13.59 6.39 4.44
CA SER A 277 -12.17 6.03 4.60
C SER A 277 -11.41 7.11 5.38
N LEU A 278 -11.64 8.39 5.05
CA LEU A 278 -10.86 9.50 5.61
C LEU A 278 -11.14 9.76 7.09
N LEU A 279 -12.41 9.74 7.52
CA LEU A 279 -12.74 10.06 8.91
C LEU A 279 -12.19 9.03 9.90
N PRO A 280 -12.31 7.71 9.67
CA PRO A 280 -11.63 6.72 10.52
C PRO A 280 -10.13 6.93 10.59
N PHE A 281 -9.47 7.17 9.46
CA PHE A 281 -8.02 7.41 9.41
C PHE A 281 -7.62 8.61 10.28
N PHE A 282 -8.25 9.78 10.08
CA PHE A 282 -7.92 10.98 10.86
C PHE A 282 -8.25 10.86 12.35
N ALA A 283 -9.25 10.06 12.71
CA ALA A 283 -9.58 9.81 14.11
C ALA A 283 -8.59 8.85 14.80
N ALA A 284 -8.02 7.91 14.05
CA ALA A 284 -7.11 6.91 14.57
C ALA A 284 -5.64 7.37 14.56
N ALA A 285 -5.20 8.10 13.53
CA ALA A 285 -3.80 8.47 13.34
C ALA A 285 -3.13 9.13 14.56
N PRO A 286 -3.76 10.06 15.29
CA PRO A 286 -3.13 10.69 16.47
C PRO A 286 -2.85 9.74 17.64
N GLN A 287 -3.34 8.50 17.57
CA GLN A 287 -3.23 7.49 18.63
C GLN A 287 -2.19 6.42 18.32
N THR A 288 -1.47 6.56 17.21
CA THR A 288 -0.51 5.57 16.74
C THR A 288 0.92 5.97 17.03
N ASN A 289 1.77 4.97 17.22
CA ASN A 289 3.19 5.18 17.42
C ASN A 289 3.86 5.83 16.20
N GLU A 290 3.40 5.49 14.98
CA GLU A 290 3.95 6.01 13.73
C GLU A 290 3.63 7.50 13.53
N TYR A 291 2.46 7.96 13.95
CA TYR A 291 2.13 9.39 13.90
C TYR A 291 2.98 10.18 14.89
N ASP A 292 3.17 9.65 16.10
CA ASP A 292 4.03 10.28 17.12
C ASP A 292 5.48 10.37 16.63
N MET A 293 6.02 9.28 16.08
CA MET A 293 7.35 9.25 15.47
C MET A 293 7.49 10.29 14.35
N ARG A 294 6.53 10.37 13.42
CA ARG A 294 6.59 11.34 12.31
C ARG A 294 6.55 12.78 12.79
N ARG A 295 5.69 13.09 13.76
CA ARG A 295 5.53 14.45 14.27
C ARG A 295 6.70 14.89 15.16
N ASN A 296 7.22 14.00 15.99
CA ASN A 296 8.21 14.38 17.00
C ASN A 296 9.65 14.10 16.59
N LEU A 297 9.88 13.20 15.62
CA LEU A 297 11.21 12.84 15.14
C LEU A 297 11.47 13.37 13.72
N TYR A 298 10.56 13.14 12.76
CA TYR A 298 10.81 13.54 11.37
C TYR A 298 10.59 15.03 11.13
N ALA A 299 9.50 15.62 11.62
CA ALA A 299 9.23 17.05 11.40
C ALA A 299 10.24 17.98 12.10
N THR A 300 10.90 17.51 13.16
CA THR A 300 11.84 18.29 13.98
C THR A 300 13.30 17.95 13.71
N GLY A 301 13.57 16.92 12.91
CA GLY A 301 14.91 16.45 12.59
C GLY A 301 15.65 17.41 11.67
N HIS A 302 16.94 17.62 11.93
CA HIS A 302 17.82 18.36 11.00
C HIS A 302 18.17 17.45 9.83
N PHE A 303 17.84 17.88 8.63
CA PHE A 303 17.96 17.07 7.43
C PHE A 303 19.32 17.33 6.74
N GLU A 304 20.31 16.46 6.96
CA GLU A 304 21.62 16.54 6.31
C GLU A 304 21.82 15.39 5.33
N THR A 305 21.39 15.59 4.08
CA THR A 305 21.72 14.64 3.00
C THR A 305 23.10 14.98 2.44
N THR A 306 24.02 14.01 2.46
CA THR A 306 25.39 14.21 1.99
C THR A 306 25.48 14.15 0.46
N TRP A 307 26.50 14.79 -0.13
CA TRP A 307 26.79 14.68 -1.57
C TRP A 307 27.00 13.24 -2.03
N GLU A 308 27.51 12.38 -1.16
CA GLU A 308 27.67 10.95 -1.44
C GLU A 308 26.30 10.26 -1.59
N GLN A 309 25.36 10.53 -0.70
CA GLN A 309 23.98 9.98 -0.77
C GLN A 309 23.26 10.48 -2.03
N ILE A 310 23.37 11.78 -2.34
CA ILE A 310 22.83 12.35 -3.58
C ILE A 310 23.44 11.66 -4.80
N GLY A 311 24.77 11.47 -4.81
CA GLY A 311 25.48 10.78 -5.88
C GLY A 311 25.03 9.33 -6.08
N LYS A 312 24.81 8.58 -4.99
CA LYS A 312 24.28 7.21 -5.01
C LYS A 312 22.88 7.15 -5.59
N ARG A 313 21.97 8.01 -5.14
CA ARG A 313 20.58 8.08 -5.64
C ARG A 313 20.50 8.55 -7.10
N ALA A 314 21.40 9.45 -7.50
CA ALA A 314 21.50 9.89 -8.90
C ALA A 314 21.98 8.75 -9.79
N ALA A 315 22.97 7.97 -9.31
CA ALA A 315 23.47 6.81 -10.01
C ALA A 315 22.41 5.69 -10.12
N SER A 316 21.65 5.39 -9.05
CA SER A 316 20.56 4.41 -9.10
C SER A 316 19.41 4.85 -10.03
N SER A 317 19.15 6.15 -10.12
CA SER A 317 18.16 6.73 -11.04
C SER A 317 18.61 6.70 -12.51
N ALA A 318 19.89 6.91 -12.78
CA ALA A 318 20.44 6.98 -14.13
C ALA A 318 20.82 5.62 -14.71
N PHE A 319 21.22 4.66 -13.87
CA PHE A 319 21.85 3.42 -14.30
C PHE A 319 21.13 2.17 -13.77
N ALA A 320 20.62 1.35 -14.67
CA ALA A 320 19.96 0.08 -14.30
C ALA A 320 20.90 -0.95 -13.64
N PHE A 321 22.22 -0.84 -13.87
CA PHE A 321 23.23 -1.73 -13.30
C PHE A 321 23.74 -1.28 -11.92
N TYR A 322 23.33 -0.12 -11.43
CA TYR A 322 23.79 0.41 -10.15
C TYR A 322 22.98 -0.20 -9.00
N GLY A 323 23.64 -0.69 -7.97
CA GLY A 323 22.99 -1.32 -6.81
C GLY A 323 22.71 -2.82 -6.92
N GLY A 324 22.85 -3.42 -8.10
CA GLY A 324 22.51 -4.83 -8.32
C GLY A 324 21.01 -5.05 -8.54
N GLN A 325 20.59 -6.32 -8.59
CA GLN A 325 19.21 -6.74 -8.80
C GLN A 325 18.89 -7.90 -7.84
N PRO A 326 18.06 -7.67 -6.79
CA PRO A 326 17.68 -8.71 -5.84
C PRO A 326 17.08 -9.95 -6.49
N GLU A 327 16.24 -9.76 -7.50
CA GLU A 327 15.59 -10.79 -8.32
C GLU A 327 16.56 -11.63 -9.17
N ARG A 328 17.84 -11.24 -9.21
CA ARG A 328 18.94 -11.98 -9.86
C ARG A 328 20.03 -12.36 -8.85
N HIS A 329 19.64 -12.52 -7.58
CA HIS A 329 20.51 -12.90 -6.48
C HIS A 329 21.71 -11.93 -6.29
N SER A 330 21.48 -10.64 -6.56
CA SER A 330 22.46 -9.57 -6.39
C SER A 330 21.86 -8.42 -5.60
N PHE A 331 21.62 -8.64 -4.31
CA PHE A 331 21.25 -7.58 -3.38
C PHE A 331 22.50 -6.94 -2.79
N THR A 332 22.59 -5.61 -2.85
CA THR A 332 23.70 -4.85 -2.25
C THR A 332 23.17 -3.66 -1.46
N PRO A 333 23.95 -3.09 -0.52
CA PRO A 333 23.56 -1.88 0.21
C PRO A 333 23.37 -0.63 -0.69
N LEU A 334 23.80 -0.69 -1.95
CA LEU A 334 23.63 0.39 -2.94
C LEU A 334 22.29 0.30 -3.70
N TRP A 335 21.53 -0.78 -3.52
CA TRP A 335 20.24 -0.96 -4.16
C TRP A 335 19.19 -0.04 -3.51
N ASP A 336 18.42 0.66 -4.34
CA ASP A 336 17.38 1.59 -3.88
C ASP A 336 16.15 1.51 -4.81
N PRO A 337 14.98 1.14 -4.30
CA PRO A 337 13.75 1.08 -5.09
C PRO A 337 13.15 2.47 -5.35
N THR A 338 13.55 3.50 -4.59
CA THR A 338 13.06 4.88 -4.70
C THR A 338 13.89 5.70 -5.68
N ASN A 339 13.72 5.41 -6.98
CA ASN A 339 14.50 6.05 -8.05
C ASN A 339 13.63 6.52 -9.23
N VAL A 340 14.17 7.43 -10.04
CA VAL A 340 13.46 8.09 -11.17
C VAL A 340 13.46 7.24 -12.45
N ARG A 341 14.05 6.03 -12.42
CA ARG A 341 14.42 5.28 -13.62
C ARG A 341 13.20 4.85 -14.45
N ALA A 342 13.02 5.49 -15.61
CA ALA A 342 12.03 5.12 -16.63
C ALA A 342 12.65 4.35 -17.83
N GLY A 343 13.96 4.10 -17.81
CA GLY A 343 14.73 3.45 -18.88
C GLY A 343 15.52 4.45 -19.73
N SER A 344 16.68 4.04 -20.25
CA SER A 344 17.57 4.96 -20.96
C SER A 344 17.00 5.48 -22.27
N ILE A 345 16.17 4.70 -22.99
CA ILE A 345 15.52 5.18 -24.22
C ILE A 345 14.55 6.32 -23.90
N VAL A 346 13.78 6.16 -22.82
CA VAL A 346 12.85 7.20 -22.35
C VAL A 346 13.63 8.45 -21.97
N LEU A 347 14.73 8.32 -21.23
CA LEU A 347 15.60 9.44 -20.88
C LEU A 347 16.21 10.12 -22.11
N ALA A 348 16.72 9.34 -23.07
CA ALA A 348 17.31 9.86 -24.31
C ALA A 348 16.28 10.66 -25.10
N PHE A 349 15.07 10.12 -25.25
CA PHE A 349 14.00 10.79 -25.98
C PHE A 349 13.47 12.01 -25.21
N ALA A 350 13.47 11.98 -23.88
CA ALA A 350 13.14 13.14 -23.07
C ALA A 350 14.10 14.31 -23.34
N LEU A 351 15.41 14.02 -23.46
CA LEU A 351 16.41 15.03 -23.85
C LEU A 351 16.25 15.47 -25.32
N VAL A 352 15.93 14.55 -26.24
CA VAL A 352 15.64 14.89 -27.64
C VAL A 352 14.45 15.85 -27.74
N ALA A 353 13.44 15.74 -26.87
CA ALA A 353 12.29 16.64 -26.84
C ALA A 353 12.71 18.11 -26.68
N LEU A 354 13.77 18.36 -25.91
CA LEU A 354 14.33 19.70 -25.70
C LEU A 354 14.97 20.29 -26.96
N VAL A 355 15.26 19.47 -27.97
CA VAL A 355 15.79 19.89 -29.26
C VAL A 355 14.66 20.02 -30.28
N VAL A 356 13.87 18.97 -30.46
CA VAL A 356 12.90 18.88 -31.57
C VAL A 356 11.55 19.54 -31.25
N ALA A 357 11.25 19.76 -29.97
CA ALA A 357 9.98 20.30 -29.50
C ALA A 357 10.16 21.41 -28.44
N SER A 358 11.28 22.14 -28.49
CA SER A 358 11.64 23.18 -27.51
C SER A 358 10.63 24.33 -27.39
N ARG A 359 9.92 24.63 -28.49
CA ARG A 359 8.91 25.70 -28.55
C ARG A 359 7.55 25.30 -27.98
N ARG A 360 7.34 24.01 -27.70
CA ARG A 360 6.08 23.52 -27.13
C ARG A 360 6.10 23.77 -25.62
N ARG A 361 5.11 24.50 -25.11
CA ARG A 361 5.01 24.82 -23.67
C ARG A 361 4.95 23.59 -22.77
N GLU A 362 4.35 22.49 -23.24
CA GLU A 362 4.28 21.23 -22.50
C GLU A 362 5.68 20.63 -22.31
N THR A 363 6.60 20.82 -23.26
CA THR A 363 8.01 20.41 -23.13
C THR A 363 8.67 21.13 -21.95
N ALA A 364 8.51 22.44 -21.86
CA ALA A 364 9.07 23.23 -20.76
C ALA A 364 8.47 22.81 -19.40
N PHE A 365 7.15 22.60 -19.35
CA PHE A 365 6.47 22.15 -18.13
C PHE A 365 6.98 20.79 -17.65
N PHE A 366 6.97 19.76 -18.51
CA PHE A 366 7.41 18.42 -18.10
C PHE A 366 8.90 18.36 -17.81
N PHE A 367 9.72 19.18 -18.48
CA PHE A 367 11.14 19.31 -18.10
C PHE A 367 11.29 19.90 -16.70
N GLY A 368 10.61 21.00 -16.40
CA GLY A 368 10.62 21.59 -15.05
C GLY A 368 10.12 20.62 -13.99
N LEU A 369 9.01 19.91 -14.26
CA LEU A 369 8.46 18.90 -13.36
C LEU A 369 9.45 17.74 -13.13
N ALA A 370 10.08 17.24 -14.19
CA ALA A 370 11.08 16.18 -14.11
C ALA A 370 12.27 16.61 -13.24
N VAL A 371 12.79 17.82 -13.43
CA VAL A 371 13.92 18.35 -12.64
C VAL A 371 13.53 18.51 -11.18
N VAL A 372 12.43 19.23 -10.87
CA VAL A 372 12.01 19.46 -9.48
C VAL A 372 11.75 18.15 -8.75
N CYS A 373 11.01 17.23 -9.37
CA CYS A 373 10.69 15.95 -8.75
C CYS A 373 11.91 15.02 -8.67
N ALA A 374 12.89 15.12 -9.58
CA ALA A 374 14.15 14.41 -9.46
C ALA A 374 14.98 14.96 -8.29
N PHE A 375 15.05 16.28 -8.10
CA PHE A 375 15.73 16.85 -6.93
C PHE A 375 15.06 16.41 -5.62
N ALA A 376 13.72 16.34 -5.57
CA ALA A 376 13.00 15.75 -4.45
C ALA A 376 13.36 14.27 -4.22
N ALA A 377 13.38 13.46 -5.29
CA ALA A 377 13.80 12.06 -5.24
C ALA A 377 15.22 11.86 -4.69
N LEU A 378 16.12 12.79 -5.03
CA LEU A 378 17.52 12.75 -4.61
C LEU A 378 17.75 13.27 -3.19
N ASN A 379 16.75 13.87 -2.53
CA ASN A 379 16.94 14.76 -1.38
C ASN A 379 17.96 15.87 -1.64
N ALA A 380 17.94 16.44 -2.84
CA ALA A 380 18.89 17.48 -3.19
C ALA A 380 18.34 18.87 -2.83
N TRP A 381 19.21 19.71 -2.26
CA TRP A 381 18.99 21.15 -2.14
C TRP A 381 18.79 21.77 -3.53
N PRO A 382 17.89 22.76 -3.70
CA PRO A 382 17.05 23.42 -2.69
C PRO A 382 15.65 22.81 -2.52
N VAL A 383 15.30 21.77 -3.29
CA VAL A 383 13.92 21.27 -3.34
C VAL A 383 13.55 20.51 -2.07
N ALA A 384 14.46 19.68 -1.56
CA ALA A 384 14.21 18.91 -0.34
C ALA A 384 13.90 19.83 0.84
N ASP A 385 14.73 20.85 1.09
CA ASP A 385 14.53 21.85 2.14
C ASP A 385 13.20 22.57 2.04
N LEU A 386 12.81 22.97 0.82
CA LEU A 386 11.52 23.61 0.58
C LEU A 386 10.37 22.68 0.94
N LEU A 387 10.42 21.40 0.55
CA LEU A 387 9.39 20.43 0.88
C LEU A 387 9.32 20.19 2.40
N HIS A 388 10.45 20.07 3.08
CA HIS A 388 10.46 19.92 4.54
C HIS A 388 9.98 21.16 5.30
N ALA A 389 10.00 22.35 4.69
CA ALA A 389 9.42 23.56 5.27
C ALA A 389 7.90 23.67 5.08
N LEU A 390 7.30 22.85 4.21
CA LEU A 390 5.86 22.91 3.92
C LEU A 390 5.07 21.98 4.87
N PRO A 391 3.94 22.45 5.44
CA PRO A 391 3.09 21.60 6.26
C PRO A 391 2.64 20.35 5.52
N LEU A 392 2.57 19.23 6.24
CA LEU A 392 2.28 17.87 5.75
C LEU A 392 3.43 17.24 4.96
N PHE A 393 4.20 18.02 4.20
CA PHE A 393 5.38 17.51 3.49
C PHE A 393 6.55 17.25 4.45
N ASP A 394 6.63 18.00 5.54
CA ASP A 394 7.55 17.85 6.67
C ASP A 394 7.50 16.45 7.34
N ILE A 395 6.34 15.80 7.31
CA ILE A 395 6.11 14.46 7.89
C ILE A 395 6.04 13.33 6.85
N THR A 396 6.29 13.61 5.57
CA THR A 396 6.19 12.63 4.47
C THR A 396 7.54 12.22 3.90
N VAL A 397 7.57 11.06 3.24
CA VAL A 397 8.74 10.58 2.50
C VAL A 397 8.72 11.17 1.09
N ASN A 398 9.32 12.35 0.93
CA ASN A 398 9.26 13.18 -0.28
C ASN A 398 10.01 12.58 -1.47
N GLU A 399 10.92 11.65 -1.25
CA GLU A 399 11.66 10.95 -2.32
C GLU A 399 10.72 10.23 -3.29
N ARG A 400 9.49 9.91 -2.84
CA ARG A 400 8.45 9.28 -3.65
C ARG A 400 7.98 10.13 -4.84
N LEU A 401 8.27 11.44 -4.85
CA LEU A 401 8.07 12.29 -6.03
C LEU A 401 8.89 11.82 -7.25
N ALA A 402 9.84 10.90 -7.09
CA ALA A 402 10.48 10.19 -8.19
C ALA A 402 9.51 9.65 -9.24
N ILE A 403 8.31 9.22 -8.83
CA ILE A 403 7.28 8.73 -9.75
C ILE A 403 6.75 9.83 -10.70
N ALA A 404 6.63 11.06 -10.21
CA ALA A 404 6.23 12.21 -11.02
C ALA A 404 7.34 12.62 -11.99
N ALA A 405 8.61 12.46 -11.59
CA ALA A 405 9.74 12.64 -12.50
C ALA A 405 9.76 11.57 -13.61
N ALA A 406 9.56 10.29 -13.27
CA ALA A 406 9.47 9.20 -14.25
C ALA A 406 8.30 9.41 -15.24
N PHE A 407 7.15 9.87 -14.73
CA PHE A 407 6.02 10.27 -15.57
C PHE A 407 6.39 11.41 -16.54
N ALA A 408 7.01 12.48 -16.02
CA ALA A 408 7.39 13.64 -16.82
C ALA A 408 8.40 13.28 -17.92
N LEU A 409 9.40 12.44 -17.62
CA LEU A 409 10.33 11.90 -18.61
C LEU A 409 9.61 11.08 -19.69
N SER A 410 8.62 10.27 -19.31
CA SER A 410 7.81 9.47 -20.24
C SER A 410 6.97 10.37 -21.17
N MET A 411 6.43 11.47 -20.64
CA MET A 411 5.71 12.47 -21.43
C MET A 411 6.63 13.21 -22.40
N LEU A 412 7.83 13.61 -21.98
CA LEU A 412 8.82 14.22 -22.86
C LEU A 412 9.25 13.26 -23.98
N ALA A 413 9.47 11.98 -23.65
CA ALA A 413 9.83 10.98 -24.65
C ALA A 413 8.75 10.82 -25.74
N ALA A 414 7.48 10.82 -25.33
CA ALA A 414 6.35 10.81 -26.26
C ALA A 414 6.26 12.11 -27.08
N ILE A 415 6.54 13.28 -26.49
CA ILE A 415 6.60 14.55 -27.23
C ILE A 415 7.69 14.49 -28.31
N ALA A 416 8.88 13.97 -28.01
CA ALA A 416 9.94 13.78 -28.99
C ALA A 416 9.54 12.83 -30.12
N ALA A 417 8.93 11.69 -29.77
CA ALA A 417 8.45 10.72 -30.75
C ALA A 417 7.33 11.30 -31.64
N ASP A 418 6.49 12.17 -31.09
CA ASP A 418 5.46 12.86 -31.88
C ASP A 418 6.06 13.94 -32.80
N ALA A 419 7.08 14.66 -32.34
CA ALA A 419 7.84 15.64 -33.11
C ALA A 419 9.02 15.02 -33.90
N TRP A 420 8.87 13.77 -34.36
CA TRP A 420 9.94 13.02 -35.03
C TRP A 420 10.60 13.83 -36.16
N PRO A 421 11.92 14.09 -36.12
CA PRO A 421 12.57 14.99 -37.05
C PRO A 421 12.68 14.38 -38.45
N SER A 422 12.23 15.12 -39.46
CA SER A 422 12.29 14.71 -40.88
C SER A 422 13.39 15.42 -41.66
N THR A 423 13.91 16.55 -41.16
CA THR A 423 14.99 17.33 -41.79
C THR A 423 16.36 16.99 -41.19
N LYS A 424 17.44 17.20 -41.97
CA LYS A 424 18.81 16.81 -41.57
C LYS A 424 19.28 17.44 -40.24
N PRO A 425 19.21 18.77 -40.02
CA PRO A 425 19.80 19.38 -38.82
C PRO A 425 19.21 18.86 -37.49
N PRO A 426 17.88 18.83 -37.27
CA PRO A 426 17.31 18.34 -36.02
C PRO A 426 17.45 16.83 -35.86
N ALA A 427 17.45 16.05 -36.95
CA ALA A 427 17.66 14.61 -36.89
C ALA A 427 19.08 14.24 -36.45
N PHE A 428 20.09 14.95 -36.96
CA PHE A 428 21.48 14.75 -36.56
C PHE A 428 21.71 15.20 -35.11
N ALA A 429 21.16 16.35 -34.71
CA ALA A 429 21.23 16.80 -33.31
C ALA A 429 20.56 15.80 -32.36
N ALA A 430 19.38 15.27 -32.72
CA ALA A 430 18.71 14.24 -31.95
C ALA A 430 19.54 12.95 -31.85
N ALA A 431 20.07 12.45 -32.97
CA ALA A 431 20.94 11.28 -32.98
C ALA A 431 22.20 11.48 -32.13
N PHE A 432 22.81 12.68 -32.20
CA PHE A 432 23.96 13.05 -31.38
C PHE A 432 23.62 13.03 -29.88
N VAL A 433 22.46 13.57 -29.46
CA VAL A 433 22.01 13.50 -28.06
C VAL A 433 21.88 12.06 -27.59
N VAL A 434 21.28 11.18 -28.39
CA VAL A 434 21.14 9.75 -28.05
C VAL A 434 22.51 9.07 -27.95
N LEU A 435 23.40 9.30 -28.91
CA LEU A 435 24.75 8.74 -28.91
C LEU A 435 25.60 9.28 -27.76
N PHE A 436 25.49 10.57 -27.45
CA PHE A 436 26.19 11.20 -26.34
C PHE A 436 25.75 10.57 -25.01
N LEU A 437 24.45 10.42 -24.78
CA LEU A 437 23.95 9.73 -23.60
C LEU A 437 24.44 8.28 -23.55
N GLY A 438 24.43 7.56 -24.68
CA GLY A 438 25.00 6.22 -24.78
C GLY A 438 26.49 6.18 -24.40
N GLY A 439 27.27 7.15 -24.86
CA GLY A 439 28.69 7.30 -24.51
C GLY A 439 28.90 7.58 -23.01
N VAL A 440 28.09 8.48 -22.43
CA VAL A 440 28.10 8.78 -20.99
C VAL A 440 27.75 7.53 -20.17
N LEU A 441 26.70 6.79 -20.55
CA LEU A 441 26.30 5.55 -19.88
C LEU A 441 27.40 4.48 -19.98
N ALA A 442 28.04 4.33 -21.14
CA ALA A 442 29.13 3.38 -21.34
C ALA A 442 30.37 3.74 -20.52
N TYR A 443 30.74 5.03 -20.49
CA TYR A 443 31.84 5.53 -19.68
C TYR A 443 31.55 5.35 -18.18
N ALA A 444 30.38 5.77 -17.72
CA ALA A 444 29.95 5.61 -16.34
C ALA A 444 29.97 4.14 -15.92
N ALA A 445 29.40 3.23 -16.72
CA ALA A 445 29.42 1.80 -16.48
C ALA A 445 30.85 1.25 -16.30
N ASN A 446 31.83 1.80 -17.02
CA ASN A 446 33.24 1.42 -16.88
C ASN A 446 33.86 1.99 -15.59
N VAL A 447 33.59 3.26 -15.27
CA VAL A 447 34.11 3.94 -14.06
C VAL A 447 33.58 3.29 -12.78
N VAL A 448 32.27 3.05 -12.69
CA VAL A 448 31.65 2.48 -11.48
C VAL A 448 31.79 0.96 -11.38
N ARG A 449 32.33 0.29 -12.41
CA ARG A 449 32.45 -1.17 -12.46
C ARG A 449 33.20 -1.75 -11.26
N MET A 450 34.38 -1.21 -10.94
CA MET A 450 35.19 -1.72 -9.82
C MET A 450 34.52 -1.46 -8.47
N PRO A 451 33.99 -0.25 -8.18
CA PRO A 451 33.17 -0.02 -7.00
C PRO A 451 32.00 -1.00 -6.85
N LEU A 452 31.24 -1.26 -7.92
CA LEU A 452 30.09 -2.16 -7.89
C LEU A 452 30.49 -3.62 -7.64
N ILE A 453 31.59 -4.09 -8.25
CA ILE A 453 32.13 -5.43 -7.98
C ILE A 453 32.56 -5.56 -6.52
N ARG A 454 33.23 -4.53 -5.96
CA ARG A 454 33.59 -4.49 -4.53
C ARG A 454 32.36 -4.47 -3.62
N ALA A 455 31.26 -3.87 -4.07
CA ALA A 455 29.98 -3.87 -3.37
C ALA A 455 29.19 -5.18 -3.52
N GLY A 456 29.71 -6.19 -4.24
CA GLY A 456 29.08 -7.49 -4.40
C GLY A 456 28.22 -7.67 -5.66
N VAL A 457 28.23 -6.72 -6.60
CA VAL A 457 27.50 -6.87 -7.87
C VAL A 457 28.32 -7.74 -8.84
N PRO A 458 27.77 -8.85 -9.37
CA PRO A 458 28.47 -9.70 -10.32
C PRO A 458 28.86 -8.94 -11.60
N ARG A 459 30.11 -9.12 -12.06
CA ARG A 459 30.63 -8.50 -13.30
C ARG A 459 29.73 -8.78 -14.50
N GLU A 460 29.25 -10.01 -14.63
CA GLU A 460 28.41 -10.43 -15.76
C GLU A 460 27.05 -9.73 -15.74
N LEU A 461 26.49 -9.47 -14.56
CA LEU A 461 25.25 -8.72 -14.41
C LEU A 461 25.42 -7.25 -14.84
N ILE A 462 26.53 -6.62 -14.44
CA ILE A 462 26.86 -5.24 -14.86
C ILE A 462 26.97 -5.16 -16.39
N VAL A 463 27.72 -6.08 -17.00
CA VAL A 463 27.90 -6.13 -18.47
C VAL A 463 26.58 -6.38 -19.17
N PHE A 464 25.78 -7.32 -18.68
CA PHE A 464 24.46 -7.64 -19.21
C PHE A 464 23.54 -6.41 -19.21
N LEU A 465 23.33 -5.79 -18.04
CA LEU A 465 22.44 -4.64 -17.89
C LEU A 465 22.93 -3.41 -18.67
N ARG A 466 24.24 -3.17 -18.71
CA ARG A 466 24.82 -2.13 -19.58
C ARG A 466 24.42 -2.37 -21.04
N ASN A 467 24.53 -3.60 -21.54
CA ASN A 467 24.18 -3.90 -22.94
C ASN A 467 22.67 -3.76 -23.20
N VAL A 468 21.82 -4.11 -22.23
CA VAL A 468 20.36 -3.89 -22.28
C VAL A 468 20.01 -2.40 -22.39
N GLU A 469 20.83 -1.51 -21.80
CA GLU A 469 20.66 -0.07 -21.96
C GLU A 469 21.24 0.44 -23.30
N LEU A 470 22.45 0.04 -23.68
CA LEU A 470 23.17 0.61 -24.83
C LEU A 470 22.67 0.12 -26.21
N ILE A 471 22.32 -1.15 -26.37
CA ILE A 471 21.92 -1.70 -27.68
C ILE A 471 20.64 -1.03 -28.20
N PRO A 472 19.56 -0.90 -27.40
CA PRO A 472 18.36 -0.20 -27.85
C PRO A 472 18.59 1.29 -28.15
N LEU A 473 19.48 1.96 -27.39
CA LEU A 473 19.87 3.34 -27.68
C LEU A 473 20.57 3.48 -29.03
N ALA A 474 21.52 2.59 -29.33
CA ALA A 474 22.20 2.57 -30.62
C ALA A 474 21.21 2.35 -31.77
N ALA A 475 20.27 1.42 -31.61
CA ALA A 475 19.20 1.20 -32.58
C ALA A 475 18.34 2.46 -32.79
N ALA A 476 17.93 3.13 -31.70
CA ALA A 476 17.14 4.35 -31.78
C ALA A 476 17.92 5.53 -32.42
N ALA A 477 19.22 5.65 -32.14
CA ALA A 477 20.10 6.62 -32.80
C ALA A 477 20.20 6.36 -34.30
N LEU A 478 20.30 5.10 -34.73
CA LEU A 478 20.31 4.73 -36.15
C LEU A 478 18.99 5.12 -36.84
N LEU A 479 17.84 4.90 -36.18
CA LEU A 479 16.54 5.33 -36.73
C LEU A 479 16.50 6.84 -36.98
N LEU A 480 17.05 7.64 -36.07
CA LEU A 480 17.15 9.10 -36.20
C LEU A 480 18.17 9.50 -37.28
N PHE A 481 19.37 8.92 -37.26
CA PHE A 481 20.45 9.21 -38.20
C PHE A 481 20.06 8.92 -39.65
N PHE A 482 19.44 7.76 -39.89
CA PHE A 482 18.93 7.38 -41.21
C PHE A 482 17.58 8.03 -41.54
N ARG A 483 17.03 8.86 -40.66
CA ARG A 483 15.76 9.60 -40.86
C ARG A 483 14.62 8.68 -41.28
N VAL A 484 14.52 7.53 -40.60
CA VAL A 484 13.49 6.52 -40.87
C VAL A 484 12.11 7.19 -40.70
N PRO A 485 11.14 6.93 -41.61
CA PRO A 485 9.84 7.59 -41.55
C PRO A 485 9.13 7.38 -40.20
N LYS A 486 8.50 8.44 -39.66
CA LYS A 486 7.78 8.44 -38.36
C LYS A 486 6.86 7.21 -38.19
N ARG A 487 6.15 6.83 -39.26
CA ARG A 487 5.21 5.69 -39.28
C ARG A 487 5.86 4.32 -39.01
N ILE A 488 7.17 4.20 -39.22
CA ILE A 488 7.97 2.99 -38.97
C ILE A 488 8.78 3.17 -37.68
N ALA A 489 9.47 4.30 -37.54
CA ALA A 489 10.40 4.53 -36.45
C ALA A 489 9.73 4.55 -35.08
N VAL A 490 8.57 5.22 -34.93
CA VAL A 490 7.91 5.38 -33.64
C VAL A 490 7.38 4.04 -33.08
N PRO A 491 6.71 3.17 -33.86
CA PRO A 491 6.40 1.81 -33.40
C PRO A 491 7.63 0.99 -33.02
N LEU A 492 8.75 1.11 -33.75
CA LEU A 492 10.00 0.43 -33.39
C LEU A 492 10.55 0.93 -32.07
N VAL A 493 10.53 2.25 -31.82
CA VAL A 493 10.95 2.83 -30.53
C VAL A 493 10.07 2.30 -29.39
N LEU A 494 8.75 2.21 -29.59
CA LEU A 494 7.86 1.58 -28.61
C LEU A 494 8.28 0.12 -28.33
N GLY A 495 8.53 -0.68 -29.38
CA GLY A 495 9.02 -2.05 -29.24
C GLY A 495 10.35 -2.14 -28.49
N LEU A 496 11.27 -1.21 -28.74
CA LEU A 496 12.55 -1.12 -28.04
C LEU A 496 12.38 -0.76 -26.56
N VAL A 497 11.48 0.17 -26.21
CA VAL A 497 11.17 0.49 -24.81
C VAL A 497 10.61 -0.74 -24.10
N LEU A 498 9.63 -1.42 -24.71
CA LEU A 498 9.02 -2.62 -24.11
C LEU A 498 10.03 -3.75 -23.92
N LEU A 499 10.88 -4.01 -24.92
CA LEU A 499 11.94 -5.00 -24.83
C LEU A 499 12.93 -4.64 -23.71
N GLN A 500 13.40 -3.40 -23.68
CA GLN A 500 14.35 -2.91 -22.68
C GLN A 500 13.78 -3.02 -21.26
N ARG A 501 12.51 -2.66 -21.03
CA ARG A 501 11.87 -2.71 -19.70
C ARG A 501 11.54 -4.12 -19.26
N THR A 502 11.04 -4.95 -20.18
CA THR A 502 10.76 -6.36 -19.86
C THR A 502 12.04 -7.11 -19.46
N ILE A 503 13.16 -6.88 -20.15
CA ILE A 503 14.43 -7.53 -19.81
C ILE A 503 15.01 -7.01 -18.51
N ALA A 504 14.98 -5.69 -18.29
CA ALA A 504 15.61 -5.09 -17.11
C ALA A 504 14.82 -5.34 -15.82
N ASP A 505 13.50 -5.16 -15.86
CA ASP A 505 12.66 -5.04 -14.66
C ASP A 505 11.47 -6.04 -14.65
N GLY A 506 11.22 -6.76 -15.77
CA GLY A 506 10.09 -7.68 -15.90
C GLY A 506 10.17 -8.96 -15.04
N LEU A 507 11.31 -9.21 -14.42
CA LEU A 507 11.53 -10.33 -13.49
C LEU A 507 11.46 -9.92 -12.03
N MET A 508 11.03 -8.69 -11.71
CA MET A 508 11.04 -8.19 -10.34
C MET A 508 10.22 -9.02 -9.36
N TYR A 509 9.15 -9.66 -9.85
CA TYR A 509 8.30 -10.59 -9.12
C TYR A 509 8.37 -11.99 -9.73
N PRO A 510 8.24 -13.04 -8.91
CA PRO A 510 8.18 -14.39 -9.42
C PRO A 510 6.77 -14.72 -9.94
N ALA A 511 6.68 -15.77 -10.76
CA ALA A 511 5.42 -16.36 -11.19
C ALA A 511 5.32 -17.78 -10.62
N LEU A 512 4.72 -17.92 -9.44
CA LEU A 512 4.76 -19.16 -8.66
C LEU A 512 3.46 -19.97 -8.75
N PRO A 513 3.51 -21.30 -8.53
CA PRO A 513 2.31 -22.13 -8.49
C PRO A 513 1.30 -21.66 -7.44
N ALA A 514 0.01 -21.64 -7.79
CA ALA A 514 -1.03 -21.14 -6.88
C ALA A 514 -1.22 -22.01 -5.62
N ASN A 515 -0.86 -23.30 -5.66
CA ASN A 515 -0.90 -24.18 -4.50
C ASN A 515 0.20 -23.88 -3.46
N ALA A 516 1.23 -23.10 -3.82
CA ALA A 516 2.24 -22.63 -2.87
C ALA A 516 1.76 -21.42 -2.05
N PHE A 517 0.66 -20.77 -2.45
CA PHE A 517 0.05 -19.67 -1.72
C PHE A 517 -0.68 -20.19 -0.49
N TYR A 518 -0.02 -20.10 0.68
CA TYR A 518 -0.53 -20.56 1.97
C TYR A 518 -0.90 -22.04 1.97
N PRO A 519 0.12 -22.90 1.94
CA PRO A 519 -0.07 -24.34 1.86
C PRO A 519 -0.67 -24.90 3.14
N ARG A 520 -1.11 -26.17 3.09
CA ARG A 520 -1.53 -26.86 4.32
C ARG A 520 -0.32 -27.19 5.18
N VAL A 521 -0.32 -26.73 6.42
CA VAL A 521 0.73 -27.01 7.41
C VAL A 521 0.21 -28.01 8.46
N PRO A 522 0.76 -29.23 8.55
CA PRO A 522 0.35 -30.27 9.50
C PRO A 522 0.36 -29.82 10.98
N ILE A 523 1.43 -29.18 11.46
CA ILE A 523 1.51 -28.70 12.85
C ILE A 523 0.34 -27.78 13.24
N LEU A 524 -0.15 -26.94 12.32
CA LEU A 524 -1.27 -26.02 12.60
C LEU A 524 -2.61 -26.74 12.75
N ARG A 525 -2.75 -28.00 12.29
CA ARG A 525 -4.00 -28.78 12.44
C ARG A 525 -4.25 -29.24 13.88
N HIS A 526 -3.21 -29.26 14.70
CA HIS A 526 -3.30 -29.61 16.12
C HIS A 526 -3.82 -28.45 16.97
N ILE A 527 -3.96 -27.27 16.39
CA ILE A 527 -4.60 -26.13 17.02
C ILE A 527 -6.13 -26.30 16.88
N PRO A 528 -6.91 -26.19 17.98
CA PRO A 528 -8.36 -26.30 17.93
C PRO A 528 -8.98 -25.38 16.87
N GLN A 529 -9.88 -25.94 16.07
CA GLN A 529 -10.55 -25.21 14.98
C GLN A 529 -11.82 -24.50 15.46
N ASP A 530 -12.40 -24.91 16.59
CA ASP A 530 -13.51 -24.18 17.20
C ASP A 530 -13.02 -22.82 17.72
N ARG A 531 -13.64 -21.75 17.21
CA ARG A 531 -13.31 -20.36 17.52
C ARG A 531 -14.37 -19.69 18.38
N SER A 532 -15.37 -20.44 18.86
CA SER A 532 -16.40 -19.93 19.79
C SER A 532 -15.79 -19.37 21.07
N GLN A 533 -14.71 -20.02 21.55
CA GLN A 533 -13.83 -19.55 22.61
C GLN A 533 -12.49 -19.09 22.00
N PRO A 534 -12.30 -17.78 21.75
CA PRO A 534 -11.11 -17.28 21.09
C PRO A 534 -9.86 -17.46 21.96
N PHE A 535 -8.75 -17.76 21.29
CA PHE A 535 -7.40 -17.76 21.84
C PHE A 535 -6.41 -17.21 20.81
N ARG A 536 -5.28 -16.69 21.29
CA ARG A 536 -4.18 -16.28 20.42
C ARG A 536 -3.11 -17.36 20.31
N ILE A 537 -2.39 -17.28 19.21
CA ILE A 537 -1.14 -17.95 18.99
C ILE A 537 -0.01 -16.93 18.94
N ALA A 538 1.23 -17.43 18.89
CA ALA A 538 2.36 -16.67 18.40
C ALA A 538 3.42 -17.62 17.83
N GLY A 539 4.54 -17.05 17.41
CA GLY A 539 5.75 -17.77 17.07
C GLY A 539 6.96 -17.17 17.79
N LEU A 540 7.96 -17.99 18.04
CA LEU A 540 9.25 -17.56 18.58
C LEU A 540 10.10 -16.95 17.48
N TYR A 541 10.72 -15.81 17.78
CA TYR A 541 11.54 -15.06 16.82
C TYR A 541 10.77 -14.84 15.51
N PHE A 542 11.23 -15.50 14.43
CA PHE A 542 10.69 -15.42 13.08
C PHE A 542 9.81 -16.61 12.69
N SER A 543 9.64 -17.61 13.57
CA SER A 543 8.71 -18.72 13.32
C SER A 543 7.30 -18.16 13.14
N LEU A 544 6.64 -18.65 12.08
CA LEU A 544 5.36 -18.18 11.56
C LEU A 544 5.32 -16.65 11.58
N VAL A 545 6.02 -16.00 10.63
CA VAL A 545 6.14 -14.54 10.57
C VAL A 545 4.80 -13.87 10.90
N PRO A 546 4.78 -12.83 11.77
CA PRO A 546 3.54 -12.18 12.18
C PRO A 546 2.66 -11.78 10.99
N ASP A 547 1.36 -11.66 11.26
CA ASP A 547 0.27 -11.44 10.30
C ASP A 547 -0.04 -12.65 9.39
N THR A 548 0.94 -13.49 9.03
CA THR A 548 0.70 -14.64 8.14
C THR A 548 -0.25 -15.68 8.76
N ALA A 549 -0.36 -15.70 10.09
CA ALA A 549 -1.37 -16.44 10.85
C ALA A 549 -2.81 -16.14 10.40
N ALA A 550 -3.09 -14.93 9.93
CA ALA A 550 -4.40 -14.51 9.42
C ALA A 550 -4.87 -15.35 8.23
N LEU A 551 -3.94 -15.90 7.43
CA LEU A 551 -4.28 -16.79 6.31
C LEU A 551 -4.76 -18.17 6.76
N TYR A 552 -4.46 -18.56 8.00
CA TYR A 552 -4.94 -19.79 8.62
C TYR A 552 -6.13 -19.52 9.57
N GLY A 553 -6.63 -18.28 9.62
CA GLY A 553 -7.69 -17.87 10.55
C GLY A 553 -7.24 -17.90 12.02
N LEU A 554 -5.94 -17.77 12.28
CA LEU A 554 -5.33 -17.77 13.61
C LEU A 554 -5.03 -16.34 14.05
N GLU A 555 -5.32 -16.03 15.32
CA GLU A 555 -5.03 -14.71 15.91
C GLU A 555 -3.61 -14.70 16.48
N ASP A 556 -2.72 -13.86 15.96
CA ASP A 556 -1.39 -13.66 16.51
C ASP A 556 -1.40 -12.51 17.54
N ALA A 557 -0.70 -12.70 18.66
CA ALA A 557 -0.49 -11.60 19.61
C ALA A 557 0.48 -10.54 19.05
N ARG A 558 1.44 -10.96 18.22
CA ARG A 558 2.38 -10.10 17.49
C ARG A 558 1.69 -9.46 16.28
N GLY A 559 2.40 -8.58 15.59
CA GLY A 559 1.98 -8.14 14.26
C GLY A 559 2.88 -7.09 13.64
N TYR A 560 2.65 -6.85 12.36
CA TYR A 560 3.26 -5.77 11.59
C TYR A 560 2.16 -4.85 11.08
N GLU A 561 2.09 -3.61 11.56
CA GLU A 561 0.99 -2.69 11.25
C GLU A 561 1.54 -1.30 10.89
N ALA A 562 0.90 -0.62 9.94
CA ALA A 562 1.27 0.75 9.55
C ALA A 562 0.75 1.82 10.56
N MET A 563 -0.15 1.39 11.45
CA MET A 563 -0.87 2.19 12.44
C MET A 563 -0.98 1.39 13.75
N THR A 564 0.11 1.32 14.51
CA THR A 564 0.20 0.55 15.75
C THR A 564 -0.32 1.34 16.94
N PHE A 565 -1.17 0.74 17.77
CA PHE A 565 -1.73 1.43 18.94
C PHE A 565 -0.64 1.83 19.93
N HIS A 566 -0.47 3.13 20.19
CA HIS A 566 0.63 3.62 21.02
C HIS A 566 0.63 3.01 22.44
N ARG A 567 -0.54 2.89 23.07
CA ARG A 567 -0.64 2.27 24.40
C ARG A 567 -0.22 0.80 24.40
N LEU A 568 -0.53 0.07 23.32
CA LEU A 568 -0.12 -1.32 23.21
C LEU A 568 1.40 -1.43 23.07
N THR A 569 2.03 -0.56 22.27
CA THR A 569 3.50 -0.58 22.10
C THR A 569 4.24 -0.34 23.40
N GLU A 570 3.69 0.49 24.30
CA GLU A 570 4.26 0.71 25.64
C GLU A 570 4.23 -0.56 26.53
N THR A 571 3.36 -1.53 26.22
CA THR A 571 3.35 -2.83 26.92
C THR A 571 4.34 -3.83 26.36
N PHE A 572 4.92 -3.60 25.17
CA PHE A 572 5.79 -4.58 24.50
C PHE A 572 6.89 -5.13 25.39
N PRO A 573 7.62 -4.35 26.21
CA PRO A 573 8.70 -4.92 27.02
C PRO A 573 8.23 -6.00 28.03
N LEU A 574 6.94 -6.03 28.39
CA LEU A 574 6.35 -7.05 29.26
C LEU A 574 6.24 -8.44 28.60
N TRP A 575 6.34 -8.55 27.27
CA TRP A 575 6.07 -9.81 26.56
C TRP A 575 6.81 -10.03 25.23
N SER A 576 7.31 -8.97 24.59
CA SER A 576 7.97 -9.01 23.28
C SER A 576 9.16 -8.05 23.22
N PHE A 577 9.89 -8.09 22.11
CA PHE A 577 10.90 -7.11 21.74
C PHE A 577 10.40 -6.28 20.55
N ALA A 578 10.49 -4.96 20.66
CA ALA A 578 10.11 -4.03 19.60
C ALA A 578 11.25 -3.89 18.59
N GLN A 579 10.98 -4.13 17.31
CA GLN A 579 11.96 -3.93 16.25
C GLN A 579 11.75 -2.55 15.60
N PRO A 580 12.83 -1.82 15.26
CA PRO A 580 12.69 -0.58 14.50
C PRO A 580 12.06 -0.84 13.13
N ILE A 581 10.89 -0.24 12.86
CA ILE A 581 10.21 -0.28 11.56
C ILE A 581 9.94 -1.74 11.10
N SER A 582 9.57 -2.62 12.04
CA SER A 582 9.22 -4.02 11.75
C SER A 582 8.25 -4.56 12.82
N PHE A 583 7.81 -5.81 12.68
CA PHE A 583 6.99 -6.50 13.67
C PHE A 583 7.75 -6.77 14.98
N ASN A 584 6.99 -6.93 16.07
CA ASN A 584 7.53 -7.33 17.35
C ASN A 584 7.75 -8.85 17.43
N THR A 585 8.81 -9.26 18.15
CA THR A 585 9.21 -10.67 18.32
C THR A 585 8.98 -11.16 19.74
N ILE A 586 8.65 -12.43 19.90
CA ILE A 586 8.64 -13.10 21.22
C ILE A 586 9.88 -13.99 21.29
N GLU A 587 10.71 -13.75 22.29
CA GLU A 587 11.99 -14.45 22.49
C GLU A 587 12.04 -15.22 23.81
N ASP A 588 11.12 -14.92 24.73
CA ASP A 588 11.07 -15.47 26.07
C ASP A 588 9.62 -15.84 26.45
N LEU A 589 9.35 -17.15 26.52
CA LEU A 589 8.04 -17.69 26.90
C LEU A 589 7.78 -17.66 28.41
N SER A 590 8.78 -17.36 29.24
CA SER A 590 8.61 -17.27 30.70
C SER A 590 7.84 -16.02 31.12
N LYS A 591 7.67 -15.05 30.21
CA LYS A 591 6.98 -13.78 30.48
C LYS A 591 5.49 -14.02 30.79
N PRO A 592 5.01 -13.71 32.01
CA PRO A 592 3.64 -14.03 32.44
C PRO A 592 2.57 -13.24 31.69
N PHE A 593 2.93 -12.11 31.08
CA PHE A 593 2.00 -11.30 30.31
C PHE A 593 1.49 -12.02 29.06
N LEU A 594 2.21 -13.03 28.53
CA LEU A 594 1.71 -13.87 27.44
C LEU A 594 0.41 -14.61 27.80
N SER A 595 0.30 -15.07 29.05
CA SER A 595 -0.94 -15.69 29.56
C SER A 595 -2.10 -14.69 29.60
N PHE A 596 -1.83 -13.45 30.01
CA PHE A 596 -2.81 -12.36 30.00
C PHE A 596 -3.28 -11.99 28.57
N LEU A 597 -2.36 -11.96 27.61
CA LEU A 597 -2.67 -11.76 26.19
C LEU A 597 -3.44 -12.94 25.57
N ASN A 598 -3.74 -13.97 26.38
CA ASN A 598 -4.49 -15.15 26.00
C ASN A 598 -3.77 -15.92 24.86
N VAL A 599 -2.43 -15.89 24.89
CA VAL A 599 -1.58 -16.72 24.03
C VAL A 599 -1.57 -18.14 24.57
N ARG A 600 -2.26 -19.03 23.86
CA ARG A 600 -2.38 -20.45 24.21
C ARG A 600 -1.34 -21.31 23.52
N TYR A 601 -1.06 -21.05 22.24
CA TYR A 601 -0.13 -21.86 21.46
C TYR A 601 1.01 -21.02 20.91
N VAL A 602 2.24 -21.55 20.96
CA VAL A 602 3.40 -20.91 20.34
C VAL A 602 4.15 -21.89 19.45
N LEU A 603 4.50 -21.47 18.25
CA LEU A 603 5.41 -22.20 17.37
C LEU A 603 6.85 -21.82 17.67
N GLY A 604 7.73 -22.81 17.77
CA GLY A 604 9.17 -22.57 17.87
C GLY A 604 9.98 -23.66 17.18
N GLY A 605 11.29 -23.47 17.15
CA GLY A 605 12.20 -24.46 16.57
C GLY A 605 12.29 -25.73 17.43
N ARG A 606 12.71 -26.82 16.79
CA ARG A 606 12.87 -28.14 17.43
C ARG A 606 13.77 -28.14 18.65
N ASP A 607 14.80 -27.30 18.68
CA ASP A 607 15.75 -27.27 19.79
C ASP A 607 15.29 -26.41 20.97
N THR A 608 14.14 -25.74 20.86
CA THR A 608 13.61 -24.93 21.95
C THR A 608 12.99 -25.84 23.03
N ALA A 609 13.45 -25.69 24.28
CA ALA A 609 12.86 -26.36 25.43
C ALA A 609 11.67 -25.55 25.99
N PRO A 610 10.57 -26.21 26.42
CA PRO A 610 9.47 -25.51 27.07
C PRO A 610 9.89 -25.02 28.46
N PRO A 611 9.73 -23.73 28.80
CA PRO A 611 9.90 -23.28 30.17
C PRO A 611 8.70 -23.66 31.06
N ASP A 612 8.82 -23.42 32.36
CA ASP A 612 7.74 -23.66 33.33
C ASP A 612 6.42 -23.01 32.90
N GLY A 613 5.34 -23.78 32.99
CA GLY A 613 4.00 -23.36 32.54
C GLY A 613 3.71 -23.64 31.07
N TRP A 614 4.69 -24.13 30.30
CA TRP A 614 4.51 -24.59 28.91
C TRP A 614 4.76 -26.08 28.79
N ARG A 615 4.06 -26.72 27.84
CA ARG A 615 4.31 -28.12 27.45
C ARG A 615 4.37 -28.25 25.94
N ILE A 616 5.05 -29.27 25.44
CA ILE A 616 5.01 -29.62 24.01
C ILE A 616 3.66 -30.28 23.73
N ALA A 617 2.86 -29.67 22.86
CA ALA A 617 1.57 -30.18 22.42
C ALA A 617 1.70 -31.05 21.16
N PHE A 618 2.60 -30.67 20.25
CA PHE A 618 2.88 -31.41 19.03
C PHE A 618 4.28 -31.10 18.51
N GLU A 619 4.86 -32.03 17.76
CA GLU A 619 6.11 -31.86 17.05
C GLU A 619 5.94 -32.30 15.60
N ASP A 620 6.51 -31.55 14.68
CA ASP A 620 6.47 -31.83 13.24
C ASP A 620 7.78 -31.39 12.61
N ARG A 621 8.52 -32.34 12.03
CA ARG A 621 9.83 -32.08 11.39
C ARG A 621 10.75 -31.25 12.29
N ASP A 622 11.06 -29.99 11.96
CA ASP A 622 11.94 -29.11 12.75
C ASP A 622 11.19 -28.01 13.53
N SER A 623 9.87 -28.17 13.66
CA SER A 623 8.98 -27.25 14.36
C SER A 623 8.29 -27.92 15.56
N ARG A 624 8.16 -27.16 16.66
CA ARG A 624 7.43 -27.53 17.88
C ARG A 624 6.25 -26.61 18.11
N LEU A 625 5.13 -27.19 18.56
CA LEU A 625 3.97 -26.46 19.06
C LEU A 625 3.93 -26.57 20.58
N PHE A 626 4.12 -25.43 21.26
CA PHE A 626 4.01 -25.32 22.70
C PHE A 626 2.59 -24.92 23.09
N GLU A 627 2.07 -25.47 24.19
CA GLU A 627 0.81 -25.07 24.81
C GLU A 627 1.07 -24.45 26.19
N ASN A 628 0.51 -23.27 26.40
CA ASN A 628 0.51 -22.56 27.67
C ASN A 628 -0.55 -23.14 28.62
N THR A 629 -0.10 -23.76 29.70
CA THR A 629 -0.97 -24.36 30.72
C THR A 629 -1.53 -23.34 31.71
N ARG A 630 -1.02 -22.11 31.71
CA ARG A 630 -1.42 -20.99 32.58
C ARG A 630 -2.17 -19.89 31.81
N VAL A 631 -2.66 -20.19 30.61
CA VAL A 631 -3.33 -19.20 29.75
C VAL A 631 -4.58 -18.64 30.44
N LEU A 632 -4.76 -17.32 30.41
CA LEU A 632 -5.99 -16.70 30.86
C LEU A 632 -7.00 -16.67 29.71
N PRO A 633 -8.31 -16.81 29.99
CA PRO A 633 -9.33 -16.64 28.95
C PRO A 633 -9.33 -15.20 28.42
N ARG A 634 -9.86 -15.01 27.20
CA ARG A 634 -9.96 -13.70 26.51
C ARG A 634 -10.60 -12.63 27.39
N ALA A 635 -11.58 -13.00 28.20
CA ALA A 635 -12.16 -12.18 29.25
C ALA A 635 -12.06 -12.92 30.59
N PHE A 636 -11.79 -12.21 31.68
CA PHE A 636 -11.70 -12.77 33.02
C PHE A 636 -12.00 -11.73 34.10
N ILE A 637 -12.22 -12.19 35.33
CA ILE A 637 -12.45 -11.35 36.53
C ILE A 637 -11.20 -11.44 37.40
N PRO A 638 -10.39 -10.36 37.52
CA PRO A 638 -9.23 -10.36 38.42
C PRO A 638 -9.68 -10.40 39.88
N ARG A 639 -8.88 -10.96 40.78
CA ARG A 639 -9.23 -11.03 42.23
C ARG A 639 -9.20 -9.67 42.90
N ARG A 640 -8.29 -8.80 42.47
CA ARG A 640 -8.08 -7.44 42.98
C ARG A 640 -7.99 -6.47 41.81
N VAL A 641 -8.39 -5.24 42.05
CA VAL A 641 -8.18 -4.15 41.11
C VAL A 641 -7.42 -3.03 41.78
N ARG A 642 -6.47 -2.46 41.05
CA ARG A 642 -5.68 -1.32 41.47
C ARG A 642 -6.04 -0.13 40.60
N TYR A 643 -6.62 0.89 41.22
CA TYR A 643 -6.89 2.16 40.54
C TYR A 643 -5.60 2.96 40.48
N GLU A 644 -5.30 3.48 39.30
CA GLU A 644 -4.16 4.38 39.09
C GLU A 644 -4.55 5.52 38.16
N ARG A 645 -3.85 6.66 38.32
CA ARG A 645 -4.06 7.86 37.48
C ARG A 645 -3.03 7.98 36.36
N SER A 646 -1.82 7.48 36.58
CA SER A 646 -0.67 7.64 35.70
C SER A 646 -0.39 6.36 34.93
N ALA A 647 -0.23 6.46 33.61
CA ALA A 647 0.20 5.35 32.76
C ALA A 647 1.56 4.78 33.19
N THR A 648 2.48 5.64 33.64
CA THR A 648 3.82 5.22 34.08
C THR A 648 3.76 4.35 35.33
N ASP A 649 2.91 4.69 36.30
CA ASP A 649 2.78 3.90 37.54
C ASP A 649 2.03 2.58 37.28
N VAL A 650 1.05 2.59 36.37
CA VAL A 650 0.42 1.36 35.86
C VAL A 650 1.47 0.43 35.26
N LEU A 651 2.27 0.91 34.31
CA LEU A 651 3.30 0.11 33.65
C LEU A 651 4.34 -0.40 34.65
N ARG A 652 4.82 0.44 35.58
CA ARG A 652 5.76 0.02 36.64
C ARG A 652 5.19 -1.13 37.46
N GLY A 653 3.95 -1.02 37.95
CA GLY A 653 3.30 -2.08 38.70
C GLY A 653 3.13 -3.36 37.89
N MET A 654 2.83 -3.24 36.59
CA MET A 654 2.72 -4.38 35.68
C MET A 654 4.06 -5.10 35.47
N PHE A 655 5.19 -4.39 35.44
CA PHE A 655 6.53 -5.01 35.33
C PHE A 655 6.92 -5.85 36.54
N GLU A 656 6.47 -5.44 37.73
CA GLU A 656 6.73 -6.15 38.98
C GLU A 656 5.77 -7.34 39.18
N ASN A 657 4.66 -7.38 38.44
CA ASN A 657 3.62 -8.40 38.57
C ASN A 657 3.96 -9.72 37.88
N ARG A 658 3.56 -10.82 38.51
CA ARG A 658 3.71 -12.19 37.99
C ARG A 658 2.39 -12.90 37.72
N ASP A 659 1.28 -12.42 38.30
CA ASP A 659 -0.05 -13.03 38.14
C ASP A 659 -1.09 -11.96 37.78
N PHE A 660 -1.49 -11.94 36.50
CA PHE A 660 -2.49 -11.00 35.98
C PHE A 660 -3.93 -11.45 36.23
N ALA A 661 -4.17 -12.67 36.73
CA ALA A 661 -5.48 -13.07 37.23
C ALA A 661 -5.71 -12.59 38.67
N ASP A 662 -4.63 -12.32 39.42
CA ASP A 662 -4.75 -11.81 40.77
C ASP A 662 -5.02 -10.30 40.81
N VAL A 663 -4.28 -9.49 40.05
CA VAL A 663 -4.44 -8.03 40.04
C VAL A 663 -4.51 -7.45 38.64
N ALA A 664 -5.46 -6.53 38.42
CA ALA A 664 -5.53 -5.70 37.22
C ALA A 664 -5.49 -4.21 37.57
N TRP A 665 -4.82 -3.43 36.72
CA TRP A 665 -4.74 -1.98 36.85
C TRP A 665 -5.85 -1.30 36.06
N ILE A 666 -6.71 -0.54 36.73
CA ILE A 666 -7.77 0.24 36.08
C ILE A 666 -7.34 1.71 36.06
N THR A 667 -7.17 2.26 34.87
CA THR A 667 -6.86 3.68 34.70
C THR A 667 -8.13 4.48 34.94
N ALA A 668 -8.24 5.13 36.10
CA ALA A 668 -9.42 5.90 36.46
C ALA A 668 -9.00 7.28 37.01
N ARG A 669 -9.11 8.31 36.17
CA ARG A 669 -8.60 9.67 36.51
C ARG A 669 -9.27 10.27 37.76
N ASN A 670 -10.50 9.89 38.04
CA ASN A 670 -11.32 10.49 39.10
C ASN A 670 -11.17 9.79 40.46
N TYR A 671 -10.45 8.66 40.53
CA TYR A 671 -10.25 7.92 41.78
C TYR A 671 -8.82 8.14 42.29
N PRO A 672 -8.60 8.26 43.61
CA PRO A 672 -7.24 8.25 44.16
C PRO A 672 -6.58 6.88 43.89
N PRO A 673 -5.25 6.80 43.80
CA PRO A 673 -4.58 5.50 43.74
C PRO A 673 -4.88 4.65 44.98
N HIS A 674 -5.46 3.48 44.78
CA HIS A 674 -5.74 2.50 45.83
C HIS A 674 -6.03 1.13 45.23
N GLU A 675 -5.88 0.10 46.05
CA GLU A 675 -6.16 -1.28 45.66
C GLU A 675 -7.33 -1.83 46.48
N ILE A 676 -8.23 -2.55 45.82
CA ILE A 676 -9.39 -3.17 46.46
C ILE A 676 -9.56 -4.61 45.98
N ALA A 677 -10.22 -5.43 46.80
CA ALA A 677 -10.76 -6.70 46.34
C ALA A 677 -11.82 -6.45 45.27
N ASN A 678 -11.75 -7.20 44.17
CA ASN A 678 -12.75 -7.13 43.12
C ASN A 678 -13.97 -8.00 43.48
N GLY A 679 -15.12 -7.72 42.88
CA GLY A 679 -16.28 -8.59 42.99
C GLY A 679 -16.00 -9.96 42.35
N PRO A 680 -16.12 -11.08 43.08
CA PRO A 680 -15.94 -12.40 42.48
C PRO A 680 -17.13 -12.76 41.60
N GLY A 681 -16.90 -13.66 40.64
CA GLY A 681 -17.93 -14.12 39.74
C GLY A 681 -17.41 -15.15 38.75
N THR A 682 -18.30 -15.62 37.89
CA THR A 682 -17.97 -16.48 36.76
C THR A 682 -18.44 -15.83 35.47
N LEU A 683 -17.76 -16.13 34.37
CA LEU A 683 -18.21 -15.68 33.05
C LEU A 683 -17.98 -16.74 31.98
N THR A 684 -18.77 -16.65 30.92
CA THR A 684 -18.56 -17.36 29.66
C THR A 684 -18.54 -16.35 28.53
N LEU A 685 -17.52 -16.41 27.68
CA LEU A 685 -17.39 -15.56 26.50
C LEU A 685 -17.71 -16.37 25.24
N GLN A 686 -18.50 -15.78 24.37
CA GLN A 686 -18.76 -16.26 23.02
C GLN A 686 -18.42 -15.15 22.03
N ARG A 687 -17.79 -15.54 20.92
CA ARG A 687 -17.51 -14.64 19.80
C ARG A 687 -18.61 -14.71 18.75
N ASP A 688 -19.10 -13.55 18.32
CA ASP A 688 -20.01 -13.39 17.18
C ASP A 688 -19.37 -12.41 16.18
N GLY A 689 -18.74 -12.98 15.14
CA GLY A 689 -17.98 -12.21 14.15
C GLY A 689 -16.81 -11.46 14.80
N THR A 690 -16.83 -10.14 14.74
CA THR A 690 -15.86 -9.25 15.42
C THR A 690 -16.34 -8.74 16.80
N SER A 691 -17.52 -9.17 17.24
CA SER A 691 -18.10 -8.81 18.53
C SER A 691 -17.98 -9.93 19.56
N PHE A 692 -18.07 -9.57 20.84
CA PHE A 692 -18.08 -10.52 21.95
C PHE A 692 -19.38 -10.39 22.72
N ARG A 693 -19.93 -11.53 23.11
CA ARG A 693 -21.01 -11.64 24.10
C ARG A 693 -20.46 -12.38 25.31
N ILE A 694 -20.59 -11.78 26.47
CA ILE A 694 -20.08 -12.30 27.74
C ILE A 694 -21.29 -12.43 28.67
N HIS A 695 -21.58 -13.65 29.09
CA HIS A 695 -22.53 -13.88 30.17
C HIS A 695 -21.74 -13.91 31.47
N ALA A 696 -22.00 -12.94 32.35
CA ALA A 696 -21.32 -12.80 33.64
C ALA A 696 -22.31 -13.03 34.78
N THR A 697 -21.91 -13.83 35.77
CA THR A 697 -22.61 -13.97 37.05
C THR A 697 -21.69 -13.44 38.14
N MET A 698 -22.00 -12.26 38.66
CA MET A 698 -21.21 -11.54 39.64
C MET A 698 -21.85 -11.64 41.03
N GLU A 699 -21.08 -12.02 42.04
CA GLU A 699 -21.55 -12.05 43.44
C GLU A 699 -21.58 -10.65 44.06
N ARG A 700 -20.68 -9.78 43.61
CA ARG A 700 -20.58 -8.36 43.96
C ARG A 700 -20.13 -7.57 42.74
N ASP A 701 -20.36 -6.27 42.79
CA ASP A 701 -19.88 -5.33 41.79
C ASP A 701 -18.37 -5.50 41.54
N GLY A 702 -17.97 -5.56 40.27
CA GLY A 702 -16.58 -5.79 39.92
C GLY A 702 -16.24 -5.50 38.48
N TRP A 703 -14.95 -5.56 38.18
CA TRP A 703 -14.42 -5.37 36.84
C TRP A 703 -14.24 -6.70 36.13
N VAL A 704 -14.66 -6.73 34.86
CA VAL A 704 -14.28 -7.74 33.87
C VAL A 704 -13.21 -7.12 32.97
N VAL A 705 -12.08 -7.82 32.83
CA VAL A 705 -10.97 -7.43 31.95
C VAL A 705 -11.01 -8.27 30.69
N VAL A 706 -10.86 -7.63 29.53
CA VAL A 706 -10.83 -8.30 28.22
C VAL A 706 -9.53 -7.97 27.52
N SER A 707 -8.76 -8.99 27.13
CA SER A 707 -7.44 -8.85 26.52
C SER A 707 -7.47 -8.44 25.04
N GLU A 708 -8.40 -7.56 24.66
CA GLU A 708 -8.45 -6.87 23.37
C GLU A 708 -7.88 -5.47 23.51
N SER A 709 -7.13 -5.01 22.51
CA SER A 709 -6.60 -3.66 22.50
C SER A 709 -7.73 -2.63 22.53
N ALA A 710 -7.65 -1.72 23.50
CA ALA A 710 -8.66 -0.72 23.80
C ALA A 710 -8.61 0.47 22.84
N TRP A 711 -8.59 0.21 21.54
CA TRP A 711 -8.74 1.23 20.51
C TRP A 711 -10.06 1.99 20.70
N PRO A 712 -10.06 3.34 20.63
CA PRO A 712 -11.29 4.11 20.64
C PRO A 712 -12.21 3.73 19.47
N GLY A 713 -13.40 3.29 19.83
CA GLY A 713 -14.38 2.75 18.89
C GLY A 713 -15.11 1.52 19.44
N TRP A 714 -14.52 0.83 20.41
CA TRP A 714 -15.24 -0.16 21.21
C TRP A 714 -16.46 0.45 21.89
N ARG A 715 -17.51 -0.35 22.02
CA ARG A 715 -18.72 -0.04 22.77
C ARG A 715 -19.09 -1.25 23.62
N ALA A 716 -19.31 -1.02 24.91
CA ALA A 716 -19.80 -2.00 25.85
C ALA A 716 -21.27 -1.72 26.19
N TYR A 717 -22.05 -2.78 26.32
CA TYR A 717 -23.42 -2.75 26.78
C TYR A 717 -23.59 -3.80 27.87
N VAL A 718 -24.23 -3.44 28.98
CA VAL A 718 -24.63 -4.36 30.06
C VAL A 718 -26.15 -4.38 30.06
N ASP A 719 -26.75 -5.54 29.77
CA ASP A 719 -28.20 -5.73 29.63
C ASP A 719 -28.85 -4.70 28.68
N GLY A 720 -28.18 -4.46 27.55
CA GLY A 720 -28.62 -3.52 26.52
C GLY A 720 -28.32 -2.04 26.82
N HIS A 721 -27.87 -1.70 28.03
CA HIS A 721 -27.53 -0.33 28.40
C HIS A 721 -26.07 -0.04 28.12
N ARG A 722 -25.77 1.05 27.40
CA ARG A 722 -24.40 1.43 27.08
C ARG A 722 -23.65 1.84 28.35
N VAL A 723 -22.50 1.23 28.60
CA VAL A 723 -21.61 1.56 29.72
C VAL A 723 -20.30 2.15 29.23
N GLU A 724 -19.67 2.96 30.07
CA GLU A 724 -18.31 3.47 29.82
C GLU A 724 -17.29 2.37 30.13
N MET A 725 -16.29 2.22 29.26
CA MET A 725 -15.16 1.31 29.48
C MET A 725 -13.96 2.12 29.97
N GLN A 726 -13.13 1.48 30.78
CA GLN A 726 -11.85 2.04 31.21
C GLN A 726 -10.70 1.27 30.58
N TYR A 727 -9.50 1.86 30.59
CA TYR A 727 -8.30 1.12 30.26
C TYR A 727 -7.96 0.19 31.43
N ALA A 728 -7.99 -1.11 31.17
CA ALA A 728 -7.42 -2.13 32.02
C ALA A 728 -6.01 -2.49 31.54
N ASN A 729 -5.08 -2.68 32.47
CA ASN A 729 -3.69 -3.07 32.19
C ASN A 729 -3.07 -2.22 31.07
N HIS A 730 -3.22 -0.90 31.21
CA HIS A 730 -2.73 0.17 30.31
C HIS A 730 -3.39 0.27 28.92
N ALA A 731 -3.52 -0.85 28.21
CA ALA A 731 -3.89 -0.89 26.79
C ALA A 731 -5.11 -1.75 26.44
N PHE A 732 -5.77 -2.36 27.44
CA PHE A 732 -6.83 -3.34 27.25
C PHE A 732 -8.18 -2.87 27.82
N LEU A 733 -9.25 -3.60 27.54
CA LEU A 733 -10.61 -3.19 27.91
C LEU A 733 -10.94 -3.61 29.35
N GLY A 734 -11.42 -2.67 30.16
CA GLY A 734 -12.05 -2.91 31.46
C GLY A 734 -13.51 -2.49 31.46
N ILE A 735 -14.40 -3.38 31.92
CA ILE A 735 -15.86 -3.15 31.97
C ILE A 735 -16.32 -3.38 33.40
N PHE A 736 -17.01 -2.41 33.98
CA PHE A 736 -17.63 -2.57 35.28
C PHE A 736 -18.96 -3.31 35.13
N VAL A 737 -19.15 -4.38 35.90
CA VAL A 737 -20.34 -5.23 35.89
C VAL A 737 -20.91 -5.27 37.32
N PRO A 738 -22.17 -4.85 37.52
CA PRO A 738 -22.83 -4.94 38.82
C PRO A 738 -22.99 -6.39 39.32
N ALA A 739 -23.34 -6.54 40.60
CA ALA A 739 -23.77 -7.81 41.16
C ALA A 739 -25.04 -8.33 40.46
N GLY A 740 -25.07 -9.63 40.14
CA GLY A 740 -26.19 -10.27 39.45
C GLY A 740 -25.76 -11.04 38.19
N GLN A 741 -26.75 -11.44 37.39
CA GLN A 741 -26.55 -12.06 36.09
C GLN A 741 -26.72 -11.02 34.99
N HIS A 742 -25.72 -10.90 34.11
CA HIS A 742 -25.66 -9.86 33.11
C HIS A 742 -25.23 -10.39 31.73
N ASP A 743 -25.86 -9.88 30.67
CA ASP A 743 -25.39 -10.01 29.28
C ASP A 743 -24.54 -8.79 28.92
N VAL A 744 -23.24 -9.00 28.79
CA VAL A 744 -22.30 -7.96 28.37
C VAL A 744 -21.97 -8.13 26.90
N ARG A 745 -22.30 -7.12 26.08
CA ARG A 745 -21.99 -7.10 24.65
C ARG A 745 -20.90 -6.09 24.34
N LEU A 746 -19.86 -6.54 23.66
CA LEU A 746 -18.76 -5.71 23.16
C LEU A 746 -18.75 -5.73 21.64
N LEU A 747 -18.75 -4.55 21.02
CA LEU A 747 -18.56 -4.43 19.58
C LEU A 747 -17.70 -3.23 19.20
N PHE A 748 -16.87 -3.41 18.18
CA PHE A 748 -16.05 -2.32 17.63
C PHE A 748 -16.84 -1.55 16.57
N ARG A 749 -17.29 -0.34 16.92
CA ARG A 749 -18.03 0.56 16.02
C ARG A 749 -17.64 2.02 16.25
N PRO A 750 -16.53 2.47 15.64
CA PRO A 750 -16.08 3.86 15.74
C PRO A 750 -17.15 4.87 15.29
N GLU A 751 -17.26 5.99 16.00
CA GLU A 751 -18.15 7.08 15.60
C GLU A 751 -17.70 7.70 14.27
N ALA A 752 -16.38 7.84 14.08
CA ALA A 752 -15.79 8.36 12.85
C ALA A 752 -16.22 7.56 11.62
N PHE A 753 -16.23 6.22 11.72
CA PHE A 753 -16.76 5.35 10.66
C PHE A 753 -18.25 5.59 10.41
N THR A 754 -19.07 5.68 11.46
CA THR A 754 -20.52 5.87 11.30
C THR A 754 -20.83 7.21 10.62
N ARG A 755 -20.15 8.30 11.05
CA ARG A 755 -20.27 9.63 10.44
C ARG A 755 -19.75 9.63 9.00
N GLY A 756 -18.60 9.01 8.75
CA GLY A 756 -17.97 8.92 7.43
C GLY A 756 -18.85 8.18 6.42
N ARG A 757 -19.36 7.01 6.80
CA ARG A 757 -20.31 6.24 5.99
C ARG A 757 -21.56 7.04 5.65
N ASN A 758 -22.18 7.68 6.65
CA ASN A 758 -23.39 8.46 6.44
C ASN A 758 -23.13 9.65 5.49
N LEU A 759 -22.00 10.34 5.64
CA LEU A 759 -21.59 11.45 4.77
C LEU A 759 -21.29 10.97 3.34
N SER A 760 -20.60 9.84 3.17
CA SER A 760 -20.37 9.21 1.86
C SER A 760 -21.68 8.88 1.15
N ILE A 761 -22.63 8.25 1.85
CA ILE A 761 -23.94 7.91 1.29
C ILE A 761 -24.71 9.18 0.93
N ALA A 762 -24.77 10.16 1.83
CA ALA A 762 -25.47 11.43 1.58
C ALA A 762 -24.88 12.17 0.36
N THR A 763 -23.54 12.20 0.25
CA THR A 763 -22.84 12.83 -0.89
C THR A 763 -23.15 12.10 -2.20
N LEU A 764 -23.14 10.76 -2.19
CA LEU A 764 -23.50 9.96 -3.35
C LEU A 764 -24.94 10.20 -3.80
N LEU A 765 -25.89 10.18 -2.87
CA LEU A 765 -27.30 10.45 -3.16
C LEU A 765 -27.51 11.88 -3.68
N ALA A 766 -26.84 12.87 -3.09
CA ALA A 766 -26.89 14.25 -3.56
C ALA A 766 -26.32 14.40 -4.98
N ALA A 767 -25.20 13.73 -5.29
CA ALA A 767 -24.61 13.73 -6.62
C ALA A 767 -25.55 13.09 -7.67
N ILE A 768 -26.16 11.94 -7.35
CA ILE A 768 -27.13 11.27 -8.22
C ILE A 768 -28.36 12.15 -8.43
N ALA A 769 -28.92 12.73 -7.36
CA ALA A 769 -30.07 13.61 -7.44
C ALA A 769 -29.79 14.86 -8.29
N PHE A 770 -28.61 15.46 -8.14
CA PHE A 770 -28.15 16.59 -8.95
C PHE A 770 -28.10 16.23 -10.44
N LEU A 771 -27.51 15.07 -10.79
CA LEU A 771 -27.46 14.59 -12.18
C LEU A 771 -28.86 14.33 -12.75
N ALA A 772 -29.75 13.71 -11.98
CA ALA A 772 -31.12 13.43 -12.40
C ALA A 772 -31.93 14.72 -12.63
N LEU A 773 -31.85 15.69 -11.72
CA LEU A 773 -32.55 16.97 -11.84
C LEU A 773 -32.04 17.78 -13.03
N ARG A 774 -30.72 17.82 -13.23
CA ARG A 774 -30.11 18.48 -14.40
C ARG A 774 -30.61 17.88 -15.71
N ASN A 775 -30.66 16.56 -15.82
CA ASN A 775 -31.12 15.89 -17.02
C ASN A 775 -32.61 16.17 -17.31
N ARG A 776 -33.45 16.28 -16.26
CA ARG A 776 -34.87 16.67 -16.41
C ARG A 776 -35.02 18.11 -16.90
N LEU A 777 -34.25 19.05 -16.34
CA LEU A 777 -34.30 20.46 -16.72
C LEU A 777 -33.71 20.72 -18.12
N ALA A 778 -32.80 19.87 -18.59
CA ALA A 778 -32.21 19.95 -19.92
C ALA A 778 -33.10 19.33 -21.02
N GLN A 779 -34.18 18.61 -20.68
CA GLN A 779 -35.15 18.18 -21.70
C GLN A 779 -36.01 19.39 -22.12
N PRO A 780 -36.11 19.70 -23.41
CA PRO A 780 -37.00 20.77 -23.87
C PRO A 780 -38.42 20.45 -23.42
N ARG A 781 -39.08 21.42 -22.75
CA ARG A 781 -40.52 21.31 -22.46
C ARG A 781 -41.22 21.07 -23.79
N ALA A 782 -41.83 19.90 -23.94
CA ALA A 782 -42.72 19.64 -25.07
C ALA A 782 -43.77 20.78 -25.08
N VAL A 783 -43.71 21.61 -26.11
CA VAL A 783 -44.77 22.58 -26.40
C VAL A 783 -46.01 21.73 -26.63
N ARG A 784 -46.97 21.77 -25.70
CA ARG A 784 -48.32 21.30 -25.97
C ARG A 784 -48.87 22.21 -27.07
N VAL A 785 -48.88 21.71 -28.30
CA VAL A 785 -49.63 22.31 -29.40
C VAL A 785 -51.04 21.72 -29.34
N GLY A 786 -52.04 22.59 -29.16
CA GLY A 786 -53.47 22.33 -29.32
C GLY A 786 -54.19 21.88 -28.04
N GLU A 787 -55.04 22.74 -27.49
CA GLU A 787 -56.42 22.93 -28.00
C GLU A 787 -56.71 24.42 -28.18
#